data_AF-A0A915EZQ5-F1
#
_entry.id   AF-A0A915EZQ5-F1
#
_cell.length_a   1.000
_cell.length_b   1.000
_cell.length_c   1.000
_cell.angle_alpha   90.00
_cell.angle_beta   90.00
_cell.angle_gamma   90.00
#
_symmetry.space_group_name_H-M   'P 1'
#
loop_
_entity.id
_entity.type
_entity.pdbx_description
1 polymer ?
#
loop_
_entity_poly.entity_id
_entity_poly.type
_entity_poly.pdbx_seq_one_letter_code
_entity_poly.pdbx_strand_id
1 'polypeptide(L)'
;RIKLHMEANRDAAVLCVERAVSYFKQGNTTEAMRFAKKAKNLFPGVNIPDFISFGNGDTDVRRRRSVSHSRNESVNGESRRSRERSEEKSFTKSQVESVRRIMACQDLYSVLGVPKDATEDDIKRAYKSLARRFHPDKNKAPGATEAFKKIGNAFNVLVDAEKRRRYDQFGTVDEERPPVTRRHGVYTFDGNTGFDTEFINMFFNGGFPFAQNVRYTRHAQHHDSNHENNYFAYIQILPLLILFGLSFLSNFLVKDPVFSLQRTSKYTVQRHTQAHSLPYYVKETFSQEYDGSIRHIENQVLEQHLYVLRDKCFKERAQKEALLYRARYTRDEAAYEHAKRFPTPSCDRMLHLKMQIGSLIARGSMLRLLTCLVPRSVATVIPSERLWRSFLYVPGDQERKIKKMKRICNTTELSSSIPDLIVLDCEDAVSAENKALARKTIASSLQARDFERYRAHLLRGLSLRINAPSTGLAADDLYIVLSTAAETMKADGGIWPGPDYISIPKTESVADLHWVESQVMKIFQKHPIAPIPNLALIGMIESASSLMNMREICRDARKTLKLPLVAMVFGSDDYCASLGVTHSQSRQEALFARQYLVTMCKAYGLASLDMVETDLNNMEAFRLNCDFGARLGYDGKQLIHPKQVEPANAAYAPSPERIEWATKVVEAAAAHTTLSSVSTSADAKTADRSALDAGAFVFRGNMIDRPTVRQAERTKESFELLMLLVIIVMMPRYFFRINTLFPAYSFTVVMLFQSPLKCYHGSLSLFFGPNNQK
;
A
#
# COMPACT_ATOMS: atom_id res chain seq x y z
N ARG A 1 5.97 -34.18 17.42
CA ARG A 1 5.86 -33.35 18.64
C ARG A 1 7.09 -33.46 19.54
N ILE A 2 7.50 -34.64 20.04
CA ILE A 2 8.65 -34.75 20.96
C ILE A 2 9.97 -34.23 20.36
N LYS A 3 10.31 -34.54 19.09
CA LYS A 3 11.50 -33.98 18.40
C LYS A 3 11.50 -32.44 18.35
N LEU A 4 10.42 -31.84 17.84
CA LEU A 4 10.23 -30.37 17.81
C LEU A 4 10.40 -29.69 19.18
N HIS A 5 10.01 -30.36 20.27
CA HIS A 5 10.19 -29.81 21.62
C HIS A 5 11.64 -29.90 22.11
N MET A 6 12.39 -30.93 21.71
CA MET A 6 13.84 -31.01 21.97
C MET A 6 14.63 -29.99 21.14
N GLU A 7 14.26 -29.78 19.88
CA GLU A 7 14.92 -28.84 18.97
C GLU A 7 14.77 -27.40 19.48
N ALA A 8 13.55 -26.97 19.86
CA ALA A 8 13.32 -25.64 20.45
C ALA A 8 14.12 -25.39 21.75
N ASN A 9 14.36 -26.43 22.56
CA ASN A 9 15.17 -26.32 23.78
C ASN A 9 16.68 -26.25 23.48
N ARG A 10 17.15 -26.78 22.34
CA ARG A 10 18.55 -26.70 21.91
C ARG A 10 18.95 -25.26 21.57
N ASP A 11 18.13 -24.56 20.80
CA ASP A 11 18.41 -23.18 20.39
C ASP A 11 18.42 -22.22 21.60
N ALA A 12 17.48 -22.43 22.53
CA ALA A 12 17.44 -21.70 23.79
C ALA A 12 18.68 -21.97 24.69
N ALA A 13 19.24 -23.19 24.63
CA ALA A 13 20.47 -23.52 25.34
C ALA A 13 21.70 -22.86 24.70
N VAL A 14 21.80 -22.84 23.36
CA VAL A 14 22.91 -22.16 22.63
C VAL A 14 22.93 -20.67 22.95
N LEU A 15 21.78 -19.98 22.92
CA LEU A 15 21.67 -18.57 23.29
C LEU A 15 22.11 -18.30 24.75
N CYS A 16 21.93 -19.28 25.65
CA CYS A 16 22.44 -19.17 27.02
C CYS A 16 23.96 -19.33 27.09
N VAL A 17 24.59 -20.15 26.24
CA VAL A 17 26.06 -20.27 26.15
C VAL A 17 26.66 -18.97 25.59
N GLU A 18 26.08 -18.37 24.55
CA GLU A 18 26.56 -17.09 24.00
C GLU A 18 26.55 -15.97 25.04
N ARG A 19 25.47 -15.88 25.84
CA ARG A 19 25.38 -14.94 26.96
C ARG A 19 26.41 -15.24 28.05
N ALA A 20 26.65 -16.51 28.36
CA ALA A 20 27.69 -16.90 29.31
C ALA A 20 29.09 -16.44 28.85
N VAL A 21 29.42 -16.65 27.57
CA VAL A 21 30.68 -16.18 26.97
C VAL A 21 30.76 -14.64 26.99
N SER A 22 29.67 -13.94 26.72
CA SER A 22 29.63 -12.47 26.75
C SER A 22 29.87 -11.91 28.16
N TYR A 23 29.20 -12.46 29.19
CA TYR A 23 29.45 -12.06 30.58
C TYR A 23 30.86 -12.41 31.06
N PHE A 24 31.42 -13.54 30.61
CA PHE A 24 32.81 -13.92 30.91
C PHE A 24 33.80 -12.90 30.31
N LYS A 25 33.62 -12.49 29.05
CA LYS A 25 34.43 -11.43 28.40
C LYS A 25 34.31 -10.07 29.09
N GLN A 26 33.21 -9.80 29.79
CA GLN A 26 32.97 -8.58 30.58
C GLN A 26 33.49 -8.70 32.03
N GLY A 27 34.15 -9.81 32.40
CA GLY A 27 34.65 -10.05 33.76
C GLY A 27 33.58 -10.46 34.79
N ASN A 28 32.31 -10.57 34.39
CA ASN A 28 31.22 -11.01 35.27
C ASN A 28 31.12 -12.54 35.28
N THR A 29 32.06 -13.17 35.99
CA THR A 29 32.18 -14.63 36.12
C THR A 29 30.95 -15.27 36.78
N THR A 30 30.30 -14.57 37.71
CA THR A 30 29.09 -15.04 38.42
C THR A 30 27.89 -15.22 37.49
N GLU A 31 27.59 -14.24 36.64
CA GLU A 31 26.50 -14.39 35.65
C GLU A 31 26.91 -15.32 34.51
N ALA A 32 28.18 -15.36 34.12
CA ALA A 32 28.69 -16.34 33.15
C ALA A 32 28.39 -17.79 33.59
N MET A 33 28.73 -18.17 34.82
CA MET A 33 28.41 -19.50 35.37
C MET A 33 26.90 -19.75 35.47
N ARG A 34 26.11 -18.73 35.82
CA ARG A 34 24.64 -18.83 35.92
C ARG A 34 24.01 -19.17 34.57
N PHE A 35 24.43 -18.49 33.50
CA PHE A 35 23.94 -18.75 32.14
C PHE A 35 24.46 -20.08 31.59
N ALA A 36 25.70 -20.48 31.89
CA ALA A 36 26.24 -21.79 31.52
C ALA A 36 25.47 -22.96 32.20
N LYS A 37 25.17 -22.84 33.50
CA LYS A 37 24.33 -23.82 34.23
C LYS A 37 22.90 -23.86 33.68
N LYS A 38 22.35 -22.72 33.29
CA LYS A 38 21.03 -22.64 32.63
C LYS A 38 21.03 -23.34 31.27
N ALA A 39 22.08 -23.18 30.45
CA ALA A 39 22.23 -23.89 29.19
C ALA A 39 22.25 -25.42 29.39
N LYS A 40 23.07 -25.91 30.33
CA LYS A 40 23.18 -27.35 30.64
C LYS A 40 21.87 -27.96 31.17
N ASN A 41 21.06 -27.18 31.88
CA ASN A 41 19.72 -27.60 32.32
C ASN A 41 18.68 -27.62 31.19
N LEU A 42 18.80 -26.73 30.19
CA LEU A 42 17.91 -26.68 29.03
C LEU A 42 18.21 -27.80 28.03
N PHE A 43 19.49 -28.09 27.81
CA PHE A 43 19.94 -29.17 26.92
C PHE A 43 21.24 -29.79 27.47
N PRO A 44 21.20 -30.98 28.10
CA PRO A 44 22.37 -31.58 28.74
C PRO A 44 23.59 -31.84 27.84
N GLY A 45 23.36 -32.00 26.53
CA GLY A 45 24.39 -32.19 25.51
C GLY A 45 24.90 -30.89 24.87
N VAL A 46 24.67 -29.72 25.46
CA VAL A 46 25.17 -28.44 24.93
C VAL A 46 26.67 -28.30 25.22
N ASN A 47 27.45 -27.94 24.20
CA ASN A 47 28.88 -27.67 24.36
C ASN A 47 29.07 -26.31 25.05
N ILE A 48 29.81 -26.29 26.17
CA ILE A 48 30.15 -25.10 26.94
C ILE A 48 31.68 -25.00 26.92
N PRO A 49 32.27 -23.85 26.51
CA PRO A 49 33.73 -23.71 26.43
C PRO A 49 34.43 -23.94 27.77
N ASP A 50 35.55 -24.68 27.75
CA ASP A 50 36.23 -25.19 28.95
C ASP A 50 36.68 -24.08 29.93
N PHE A 51 36.95 -22.87 29.43
CA PHE A 51 37.32 -21.71 30.26
C PHE A 51 36.18 -21.20 31.15
N ILE A 52 34.93 -21.63 30.93
CA ILE A 52 33.78 -21.36 31.80
C ILE A 52 33.61 -22.48 32.86
N SER A 53 34.29 -23.62 32.71
CA SER A 53 34.15 -24.81 33.57
C SER A 53 35.38 -25.13 34.41
N PHE A 54 35.83 -24.16 35.21
CA PHE A 54 36.70 -24.37 36.38
C PHE A 54 36.19 -23.48 37.53
N GLY A 55 35.93 -23.96 38.75
CA GLY A 55 35.83 -25.33 39.23
C GLY A 55 35.32 -25.39 40.68
N ASN A 56 34.78 -26.53 41.11
CA ASN A 56 34.82 -26.93 42.52
C ASN A 56 36.18 -27.61 42.72
N GLY A 57 37.07 -27.03 43.53
CA GLY A 57 38.40 -27.60 43.78
C GLY A 57 39.24 -26.68 44.67
N ASP A 58 39.94 -27.28 45.62
CA ASP A 58 40.56 -26.68 46.81
C ASP A 58 41.27 -25.33 46.68
N THR A 59 41.12 -24.56 47.75
CA THR A 59 42.10 -23.57 48.18
C THR A 59 43.38 -24.27 48.65
N ASP A 60 44.52 -24.01 48.01
CA ASP A 60 45.77 -23.97 48.78
C ASP A 60 46.86 -23.05 48.17
N VAL A 61 47.70 -22.51 49.05
CA VAL A 61 49.00 -21.83 48.81
C VAL A 61 49.07 -20.82 47.64
N ARG A 62 49.10 -19.48 47.85
CA ARG A 62 50.28 -18.77 48.41
C ARG A 62 50.00 -17.30 48.76
N ARG A 63 50.47 -16.87 49.94
CA ARG A 63 50.50 -15.46 50.40
C ARG A 63 51.61 -14.64 49.72
N ARG A 64 51.34 -13.34 49.46
CA ARG A 64 52.19 -12.16 49.82
C ARG A 64 51.32 -10.88 49.63
N ARG A 65 51.02 -10.14 50.71
CA ARG A 65 51.59 -8.80 51.08
C ARG A 65 51.37 -7.73 49.98
N SER A 66 50.80 -6.52 50.20
CA SER A 66 50.47 -5.74 51.44
C SER A 66 49.66 -4.45 51.04
N VAL A 67 49.10 -3.54 51.87
CA VAL A 67 48.98 -3.38 53.34
C VAL A 67 47.86 -2.37 53.73
N SER A 68 47.04 -2.66 54.76
CA SER A 68 46.20 -1.71 55.57
C SER A 68 45.13 -0.82 54.88
N HIS A 69 44.03 -0.33 55.47
CA HIS A 69 43.42 -0.30 56.82
C HIS A 69 41.96 -0.86 56.73
N SER A 70 41.36 -1.63 57.66
CA SER A 70 40.86 -1.27 59.02
C SER A 70 39.83 -0.11 58.99
N ARG A 71 38.58 -0.15 59.49
CA ARG A 71 37.72 -1.04 60.34
C ARG A 71 36.24 -0.67 60.00
N ASN A 72 35.14 -1.32 60.39
CA ASN A 72 34.81 -2.21 61.52
C ASN A 72 33.59 -3.11 61.20
N GLU A 73 33.38 -4.20 61.96
CA GLU A 73 32.30 -5.20 61.75
C GLU A 73 31.08 -5.00 62.68
N SER A 74 29.94 -5.60 62.31
CA SER A 74 28.89 -6.08 63.25
C SER A 74 27.99 -7.12 62.54
N VAL A 75 27.26 -7.94 63.31
CA VAL A 75 27.05 -9.37 62.99
C VAL A 75 25.67 -9.94 63.43
N ASN A 76 25.12 -10.88 62.64
CA ASN A 76 23.98 -11.78 62.89
C ASN A 76 22.56 -11.15 63.06
N GLY A 77 21.46 -11.83 62.70
CA GLY A 77 21.29 -13.12 62.00
C GLY A 77 19.86 -13.69 62.10
N GLU A 78 19.44 -14.51 61.12
CA GLU A 78 18.27 -15.44 61.14
C GLU A 78 16.82 -14.84 61.14
N SER A 79 15.77 -15.44 60.55
CA SER A 79 15.65 -16.58 59.60
C SER A 79 14.27 -16.64 58.87
N ARG A 80 14.27 -17.19 57.63
CA ARG A 80 13.19 -17.90 56.89
C ARG A 80 11.83 -17.27 56.50
N ARG A 81 11.66 -17.17 55.16
CA ARG A 81 10.53 -17.65 54.30
C ARG A 81 9.12 -17.00 54.47
N SER A 82 8.37 -16.67 53.39
CA SER A 82 8.63 -16.77 51.95
C SER A 82 7.58 -16.02 51.08
N ARG A 83 7.98 -15.77 49.81
CA ARG A 83 7.20 -15.44 48.58
C ARG A 83 7.04 -13.97 48.14
N GLU A 84 7.49 -13.77 46.89
CA GLU A 84 6.97 -12.87 45.83
C GLU A 84 7.12 -11.34 45.93
N ARG A 85 8.09 -10.81 45.15
CA ARG A 85 8.11 -9.47 44.53
C ARG A 85 9.10 -9.54 43.34
N SER A 86 8.75 -9.34 42.07
CA SER A 86 8.05 -8.23 41.39
C SER A 86 8.80 -6.90 41.50
N GLU A 87 9.23 -6.37 40.35
CA GLU A 87 10.11 -5.19 40.24
C GLU A 87 9.47 -3.92 40.82
N GLU A 88 10.00 -3.43 41.95
CA GLU A 88 9.51 -2.23 42.60
C GLU A 88 10.02 -0.95 41.91
N LYS A 89 9.13 -0.33 41.15
CA LYS A 89 9.25 1.09 40.75
C LYS A 89 9.32 1.94 42.01
N SER A 90 10.40 2.67 42.21
CA SER A 90 10.56 3.54 43.37
C SER A 90 9.54 4.69 43.37
N PHE A 91 8.69 4.73 44.40
CA PHE A 91 7.82 5.85 44.73
C PHE A 91 7.96 6.17 46.22
N THR A 92 7.81 7.43 46.59
CA THR A 92 7.92 7.87 47.98
C THR A 92 6.63 7.59 48.75
N LYS A 93 6.73 7.31 50.06
CA LYS A 93 5.54 7.18 50.94
C LYS A 93 4.63 8.41 50.87
N SER A 94 5.22 9.60 50.71
CA SER A 94 4.50 10.87 50.53
C SER A 94 3.66 10.92 49.24
N GLN A 95 4.11 10.30 48.14
CA GLN A 95 3.35 10.26 46.89
C GLN A 95 2.11 9.38 47.01
N VAL A 96 2.22 8.20 47.65
CA VAL A 96 1.08 7.32 47.92
C VAL A 96 0.03 8.03 48.79
N GLU A 97 0.46 8.69 49.86
CA GLU A 97 -0.44 9.41 50.76
C GLU A 97 -1.11 10.63 50.08
N SER A 98 -0.44 11.24 49.11
CA SER A 98 -1.01 12.34 48.32
C SER A 98 -2.07 11.83 47.33
N VAL A 99 -1.84 10.67 46.70
CA VAL A 99 -2.84 10.00 45.84
C VAL A 99 -4.06 9.57 46.67
N ARG A 100 -3.83 8.97 47.85
CA ARG A 100 -4.90 8.48 48.72
C ARG A 100 -5.84 9.59 49.17
N ARG A 101 -5.31 10.78 49.50
CA ARG A 101 -6.12 11.96 49.84
C ARG A 101 -7.01 12.42 48.69
N ILE A 102 -6.49 12.56 47.47
CA ILE A 102 -7.30 12.97 46.30
C ILE A 102 -8.38 11.93 45.96
N MET A 103 -8.07 10.64 46.11
CA MET A 103 -9.07 9.58 45.92
C MET A 103 -10.18 9.63 46.98
N ALA A 104 -9.89 10.06 48.22
CA ALA A 104 -10.87 10.20 49.30
C ALA A 104 -11.80 11.44 49.18
N CYS A 105 -11.38 12.53 48.51
CA CYS A 105 -12.20 13.73 48.34
C CYS A 105 -13.46 13.44 47.50
N GLN A 106 -14.66 13.77 47.98
CA GLN A 106 -15.92 13.58 47.24
C GLN A 106 -16.34 14.83 46.43
N ASP A 107 -16.12 16.02 46.99
CA ASP A 107 -16.42 17.32 46.34
C ASP A 107 -15.30 17.74 45.37
N LEU A 108 -15.65 18.27 44.19
CA LEU A 108 -14.69 18.77 43.18
C LEU A 108 -13.82 19.92 43.72
N TYR A 109 -14.37 20.79 44.57
CA TYR A 109 -13.59 21.86 45.23
C TYR A 109 -12.52 21.26 46.16
N SER A 110 -12.88 20.19 46.89
CA SER A 110 -11.95 19.46 47.75
C SER A 110 -10.89 18.68 46.96
N VAL A 111 -11.21 18.20 45.75
CA VAL A 111 -10.25 17.55 44.84
C VAL A 111 -9.16 18.52 44.36
N LEU A 112 -9.51 19.78 44.08
CA LEU A 112 -8.53 20.83 43.73
C LEU A 112 -7.89 21.50 44.96
N GLY A 113 -8.46 21.34 46.15
CA GLY A 113 -7.97 21.96 47.39
C GLY A 113 -8.24 23.46 47.45
N VAL A 114 -9.34 23.93 46.85
CA VAL A 114 -9.76 25.33 46.82
C VAL A 114 -11.11 25.50 47.53
N PRO A 115 -11.40 26.67 48.14
CA PRO A 115 -12.71 26.93 48.73
C PRO A 115 -13.78 27.22 47.65
N LYS A 116 -15.07 27.20 48.02
CA LYS A 116 -16.18 27.34 47.06
C LYS A 116 -16.32 28.74 46.45
N ASP A 117 -15.77 29.75 47.10
CA ASP A 117 -15.67 31.15 46.66
C ASP A 117 -14.42 31.45 45.82
N ALA A 118 -13.57 30.44 45.55
CA ALA A 118 -12.34 30.61 44.79
C ALA A 118 -12.56 31.21 43.40
N THR A 119 -11.66 32.13 43.00
CA THR A 119 -11.68 32.74 41.67
C THR A 119 -11.26 31.74 40.59
N GLU A 120 -11.57 32.04 39.32
CA GLU A 120 -11.14 31.20 38.20
C GLU A 120 -9.60 31.07 38.12
N ASP A 121 -8.87 32.12 38.49
CA ASP A 121 -7.41 32.12 38.56
C ASP A 121 -6.87 31.25 39.70
N ASP A 122 -7.56 31.21 40.85
CA ASP A 122 -7.20 30.28 41.93
C ASP A 122 -7.37 28.82 41.51
N ILE A 123 -8.46 28.52 40.80
CA ILE A 123 -8.74 27.19 40.22
C ILE A 123 -7.66 26.80 39.21
N LYS A 124 -7.28 27.71 38.29
CA LYS A 124 -6.18 27.51 37.33
C LYS A 124 -4.82 27.31 38.03
N ARG A 125 -4.51 28.10 39.06
CA ARG A 125 -3.28 27.97 39.87
C ARG A 125 -3.21 26.63 40.61
N ALA A 126 -4.31 26.22 41.25
CA ALA A 126 -4.41 24.94 41.95
C ALA A 126 -4.24 23.76 40.99
N TYR A 127 -4.96 23.76 39.86
CA TYR A 127 -4.83 22.74 38.81
C TYR A 127 -3.39 22.62 38.30
N LYS A 128 -2.73 23.73 37.95
CA LYS A 128 -1.33 23.73 37.46
C LYS A 128 -0.35 23.16 38.49
N SER A 129 -0.58 23.40 39.78
CA SER A 129 0.21 22.84 40.88
C SER A 129 0.01 21.33 41.03
N LEU A 130 -1.24 20.87 40.98
CA LEU A 130 -1.61 19.45 41.11
C LEU A 130 -1.19 18.63 39.88
N ALA A 131 -1.49 19.10 38.67
CA ALA A 131 -1.09 18.43 37.43
C ALA A 131 0.42 18.16 37.38
N ARG A 132 1.26 19.11 37.84
CA ARG A 132 2.72 18.94 37.92
C ARG A 132 3.17 17.89 38.95
N ARG A 133 2.40 17.68 40.02
CA ARG A 133 2.67 16.71 41.11
C ARG A 133 2.14 15.31 40.82
N PHE A 134 1.06 15.20 40.05
CA PHE A 134 0.36 13.95 39.74
C PHE A 134 0.55 13.46 38.30
N HIS A 135 1.36 14.14 37.48
CA HIS A 135 1.71 13.69 36.12
C HIS A 135 2.24 12.25 36.14
N PRO A 136 1.76 11.35 35.27
CA PRO A 136 2.11 9.92 35.30
C PRO A 136 3.62 9.63 35.17
N ASP A 137 4.38 10.51 34.48
CA ASP A 137 5.84 10.37 34.36
C ASP A 137 6.58 10.64 35.68
N LYS A 138 6.05 11.56 36.50
CA LYS A 138 6.68 12.06 37.73
C LYS A 138 6.16 11.38 38.99
N ASN A 139 4.94 10.86 38.96
CA ASN A 139 4.33 10.11 40.06
C ASN A 139 3.88 8.73 39.58
N LYS A 140 4.71 7.72 39.86
CA LYS A 140 4.46 6.30 39.51
C LYS A 140 3.79 5.51 40.65
N ALA A 141 3.24 6.20 41.66
CA ALA A 141 2.51 5.55 42.75
C ALA A 141 1.21 4.89 42.24
N PRO A 142 0.76 3.77 42.86
CA PRO A 142 -0.51 3.15 42.52
C PRO A 142 -1.67 4.15 42.69
N GLY A 143 -2.54 4.23 41.68
CA GLY A 143 -3.67 5.18 41.64
C GLY A 143 -3.33 6.60 41.14
N ALA A 144 -2.07 6.93 40.83
CA ALA A 144 -1.70 8.28 40.39
C ALA A 144 -2.43 8.71 39.10
N THR A 145 -2.61 7.81 38.13
CA THR A 145 -3.37 8.06 36.90
C THR A 145 -4.86 8.34 37.16
N GLU A 146 -5.46 7.71 38.17
CA GLU A 146 -6.86 7.92 38.54
C GLU A 146 -7.04 9.25 39.27
N ALA A 147 -6.15 9.57 40.22
CA ALA A 147 -6.09 10.88 40.86
C ALA A 147 -5.90 12.00 39.82
N PHE A 148 -5.02 11.81 38.82
CA PHE A 148 -4.83 12.77 37.74
C PHE A 148 -6.09 12.99 36.89
N LYS A 149 -6.80 11.92 36.51
CA LYS A 149 -8.10 12.02 35.83
C LYS A 149 -9.14 12.78 36.68
N LYS A 150 -9.17 12.52 37.99
CA LYS A 150 -10.09 13.16 38.94
C LYS A 150 -9.82 14.66 39.09
N ILE A 151 -8.54 15.05 39.17
CA ILE A 151 -8.09 16.46 39.13
C ILE A 151 -8.52 17.14 37.82
N GLY A 152 -8.32 16.48 36.68
CA GLY A 152 -8.72 17.01 35.37
C GLY A 152 -10.23 17.22 35.24
N ASN A 153 -11.04 16.27 35.73
CA ASN A 153 -12.50 16.41 35.74
C ASN A 153 -12.95 17.60 36.62
N ALA A 154 -12.41 17.70 37.84
CA ALA A 154 -12.71 18.82 38.73
C ALA A 154 -12.36 20.18 38.10
N PHE A 155 -11.21 20.29 37.41
CA PHE A 155 -10.85 21.51 36.68
C PHE A 155 -11.84 21.82 35.53
N ASN A 156 -12.17 20.83 34.69
CA ASN A 156 -13.07 21.01 33.54
C ASN A 156 -14.49 21.46 33.91
N VAL A 157 -14.95 21.12 35.12
CA VAL A 157 -16.26 21.54 35.65
C VAL A 157 -16.18 22.89 36.35
N LEU A 158 -15.12 23.15 37.13
CA LEU A 158 -15.01 24.35 37.97
C LEU A 158 -14.47 25.58 37.23
N VAL A 159 -13.76 25.42 36.11
CA VAL A 159 -13.27 26.54 35.28
C VAL A 159 -14.38 27.15 34.39
N ASP A 160 -15.39 26.36 34.04
CA ASP A 160 -16.51 26.77 33.20
C ASP A 160 -17.66 27.27 34.09
N ALA A 161 -18.01 28.55 33.99
CA ALA A 161 -19.00 29.18 34.86
C ALA A 161 -20.40 28.52 34.81
N GLU A 162 -20.81 27.98 33.65
CA GLU A 162 -22.10 27.31 33.47
C GLU A 162 -22.08 25.87 33.99
N LYS A 163 -20.94 25.18 33.92
CA LYS A 163 -20.76 23.86 34.55
C LYS A 163 -20.61 23.98 36.06
N ARG A 164 -19.86 24.97 36.55
CA ARG A 164 -19.70 25.29 37.98
C ARG A 164 -21.07 25.59 38.61
N ARG A 165 -21.86 26.49 38.01
CA ARG A 165 -23.22 26.80 38.49
C ARG A 165 -24.11 25.56 38.55
N ARG A 166 -24.08 24.69 37.52
CA ARG A 166 -24.85 23.43 37.54
C ARG A 166 -24.38 22.47 38.62
N TYR A 167 -23.07 22.33 38.81
CA TYR A 167 -22.51 21.49 39.88
C TYR A 167 -22.90 22.02 41.26
N ASP A 168 -22.82 23.32 41.49
CA ASP A 168 -23.23 23.98 42.74
C ASP A 168 -24.73 23.83 43.01
N GLN A 169 -25.56 23.76 41.96
CA GLN A 169 -27.01 23.64 42.05
C GLN A 169 -27.52 22.20 42.24
N PHE A 170 -26.89 21.21 41.60
CA PHE A 170 -27.39 19.83 41.54
C PHE A 170 -26.48 18.78 42.20
N GLY A 171 -25.21 19.11 42.50
CA GLY A 171 -24.26 18.23 43.17
C GLY A 171 -23.74 17.05 42.33
N THR A 172 -24.35 16.75 41.18
CA THR A 172 -23.91 15.73 40.22
C THR A 172 -23.43 16.35 38.90
N VAL A 173 -22.51 15.66 38.25
CA VAL A 173 -22.08 15.95 36.88
C VAL A 173 -22.72 14.90 35.98
N ASP A 174 -23.95 15.13 35.55
CA ASP A 174 -24.64 14.20 34.67
C ASP A 174 -23.97 14.15 33.29
N GLU A 175 -23.48 12.97 32.89
CA GLU A 175 -23.03 12.71 31.52
C GLU A 175 -24.24 12.69 30.58
N GLU A 176 -24.39 13.72 29.75
CA GLU A 176 -25.41 13.75 28.70
C GLU A 176 -25.18 12.62 27.68
N ARG A 177 -25.97 11.54 27.78
CA ARG A 177 -26.17 10.60 26.67
C ARG A 177 -27.10 11.27 25.64
N PRO A 178 -26.66 11.46 24.38
CA PRO A 178 -27.49 12.14 23.39
C PRO A 178 -28.73 11.31 23.02
N PRO A 179 -29.92 11.94 22.89
CA PRO A 179 -31.16 11.23 22.58
C PRO A 179 -31.20 10.75 21.13
N VAL A 180 -31.81 9.57 20.91
CA VAL A 180 -31.92 8.97 19.58
C VAL A 180 -33.06 9.62 18.77
N THR A 181 -32.75 10.62 17.95
CA THR A 181 -33.64 11.10 16.90
C THR A 181 -33.13 10.74 15.50
N ARG A 182 -33.89 9.91 14.78
CA ARG A 182 -33.58 9.50 13.40
C ARG A 182 -33.77 10.64 12.40
N ARG A 183 -32.70 11.23 11.87
CA ARG A 183 -32.66 11.78 10.49
C ARG A 183 -31.23 11.95 9.96
N HIS A 184 -31.10 11.91 8.63
CA HIS A 184 -29.86 11.80 7.86
C HIS A 184 -28.83 12.90 8.12
N GLY A 185 -27.53 12.54 8.15
CA GLY A 185 -26.43 13.47 7.87
C GLY A 185 -25.10 13.18 8.57
N VAL A 186 -24.04 13.02 7.78
CA VAL A 186 -22.62 13.37 8.07
C VAL A 186 -22.03 12.97 9.44
N TYR A 187 -21.12 12.00 9.43
CA TYR A 187 -20.17 11.78 10.54
C TYR A 187 -18.91 12.65 10.36
N THR A 188 -18.79 13.71 11.15
CA THR A 188 -17.49 14.35 11.46
C THR A 188 -16.83 13.60 12.62
N PHE A 189 -15.54 13.30 12.48
CA PHE A 189 -14.71 12.66 13.50
C PHE A 189 -14.12 13.76 14.38
N ASP A 190 -14.63 13.92 15.61
CA ASP A 190 -14.17 14.96 16.53
C ASP A 190 -13.09 14.40 17.47
N GLY A 191 -11.84 14.49 17.02
CA GLY A 191 -10.66 14.04 17.75
C GLY A 191 -10.13 15.15 18.66
N ASN A 192 -10.73 15.32 19.84
CA ASN A 192 -10.36 16.37 20.78
C ASN A 192 -8.99 16.13 21.45
N THR A 193 -7.91 16.57 20.79
CA THR A 193 -6.60 16.83 21.41
C THR A 193 -6.37 18.32 21.45
N GLY A 194 -6.33 18.90 22.65
CA GLY A 194 -6.27 20.35 22.85
C GLY A 194 -5.00 20.99 22.26
N PHE A 195 -5.21 21.96 21.39
CA PHE A 195 -4.27 23.01 21.01
C PHE A 195 -5.03 24.34 20.93
N ASP A 196 -4.32 25.43 21.19
CA ASP A 196 -4.89 26.71 21.65
C ASP A 196 -5.86 27.38 20.65
N THR A 197 -7.08 27.67 21.12
CA THR A 197 -8.14 28.35 20.36
C THR A 197 -7.83 29.81 20.00
N GLU A 198 -6.83 30.43 20.63
CA GLU A 198 -6.38 31.79 20.28
C GLU A 198 -5.53 31.82 18.99
N PHE A 199 -4.85 30.73 18.64
CA PHE A 199 -4.01 30.68 17.43
C PHE A 199 -4.86 30.66 16.14
N ILE A 200 -6.03 30.01 16.18
CA ILE A 200 -6.96 29.92 15.05
C ILE A 200 -7.64 31.28 14.79
N ASN A 201 -8.03 32.00 15.85
CA ASN A 201 -8.65 33.32 15.74
C ASN A 201 -7.72 34.39 15.16
N MET A 202 -6.40 34.22 15.28
CA MET A 202 -5.41 35.12 14.67
C MET A 202 -5.16 34.86 13.18
N PHE A 203 -5.48 33.65 12.69
CA PHE A 203 -5.15 33.20 11.33
C PHE A 203 -6.33 33.29 10.33
N PHE A 204 -7.58 33.36 10.82
CA PHE A 204 -8.79 33.28 9.98
C PHE A 204 -9.63 34.58 9.88
N ASN A 205 -9.03 35.74 10.16
CA ASN A 205 -9.71 37.05 9.99
C ASN A 205 -9.48 37.70 8.59
N GLY A 206 -9.02 36.92 7.60
CA GLY A 206 -8.81 37.34 6.21
C GLY A 206 -9.80 36.67 5.26
N GLY A 207 -10.87 37.38 4.90
CA GLY A 207 -12.10 36.78 4.39
C GLY A 207 -12.04 36.02 3.06
N PHE A 208 -12.89 35.00 2.95
CA PHE A 208 -13.68 34.67 1.75
C PHE A 208 -15.06 34.12 2.16
N PRO A 209 -16.16 34.39 1.43
CA PRO A 209 -17.51 34.20 1.95
C PRO A 209 -18.18 32.92 1.42
N PHE A 210 -18.36 31.89 2.26
CA PHE A 210 -19.32 30.81 1.94
C PHE A 210 -19.82 30.01 3.18
N ALA A 211 -20.51 30.66 4.12
CA ALA A 211 -21.53 30.03 5.00
C ALA A 211 -22.08 31.03 6.05
N GLN A 212 -23.12 31.80 5.72
CA GLN A 212 -24.01 32.36 6.74
C GLN A 212 -25.47 32.22 6.29
N ASN A 213 -26.16 31.26 6.91
CA ASN A 213 -27.61 31.21 6.96
C ASN A 213 -28.09 30.39 8.18
N VAL A 214 -27.67 30.82 9.37
CA VAL A 214 -28.36 30.49 10.63
C VAL A 214 -28.65 31.80 11.35
N ARG A 215 -29.92 32.19 11.34
CA ARG A 215 -30.42 33.36 12.08
C ARG A 215 -30.44 33.00 13.58
N TYR A 216 -29.76 33.79 14.39
CA TYR A 216 -30.16 33.98 15.79
C TYR A 216 -30.57 35.43 15.99
N THR A 217 -31.86 35.64 16.19
CA THR A 217 -32.45 36.92 16.59
C THR A 217 -32.06 37.24 18.03
N ARG A 218 -31.37 38.36 18.24
CA ARG A 218 -31.34 39.07 19.52
C ARG A 218 -31.76 40.52 19.29
N HIS A 219 -32.78 40.97 20.01
CA HIS A 219 -33.11 42.38 20.13
C HIS A 219 -32.07 43.09 21.00
N ALA A 220 -31.52 44.18 20.49
CA ALA A 220 -31.09 45.36 21.25
C ALA A 220 -31.01 46.56 20.28
N GLN A 221 -31.25 47.78 20.76
CA GLN A 221 -31.53 48.97 19.93
C GLN A 221 -30.32 49.89 19.69
N HIS A 222 -30.55 50.82 18.73
CA HIS A 222 -30.03 52.20 18.61
C HIS A 222 -28.71 52.48 17.86
N HIS A 223 -28.85 53.36 16.86
CA HIS A 223 -27.96 54.41 16.29
C HIS A 223 -26.51 54.04 15.88
N ASP A 224 -25.92 54.65 14.84
CA ASP A 224 -26.36 55.81 14.06
C ASP A 224 -25.89 55.75 12.59
N SER A 225 -26.41 56.66 11.77
CA SER A 225 -26.10 56.76 10.33
C SER A 225 -24.71 57.33 10.03
N ASN A 226 -23.99 56.75 9.06
CA ASN A 226 -23.07 57.51 8.21
C ASN A 226 -22.99 56.92 6.80
N HIS A 227 -22.99 57.81 5.80
CA HIS A 227 -23.08 57.50 4.38
C HIS A 227 -21.68 57.62 3.75
N GLU A 228 -21.01 56.52 3.40
CA GLU A 228 -19.80 56.60 2.54
C GLU A 228 -19.72 55.48 1.48
N ASN A 229 -19.70 55.92 0.22
CA ASN A 229 -18.96 55.37 -0.93
C ASN A 229 -18.92 53.84 -1.17
N ASN A 230 -19.96 53.34 -1.86
CA ASN A 230 -20.09 51.96 -2.34
C ASN A 230 -19.04 51.47 -3.38
N TYR A 231 -18.00 52.25 -3.72
CA TYR A 231 -17.01 51.85 -4.73
C TYR A 231 -16.27 50.54 -4.40
N PHE A 232 -16.05 50.24 -3.12
CA PHE A 232 -15.41 49.01 -2.67
C PHE A 232 -16.21 47.74 -3.00
N ALA A 233 -17.55 47.81 -2.96
CA ALA A 233 -18.42 46.68 -3.27
C ALA A 233 -18.33 46.26 -4.75
N TYR A 234 -18.27 47.24 -5.68
CA TYR A 234 -18.14 46.95 -7.10
C TYR A 234 -16.78 46.31 -7.45
N ILE A 235 -15.69 46.76 -6.80
CA ILE A 235 -14.35 46.20 -7.00
C ILE A 235 -14.27 44.74 -6.51
N GLN A 236 -14.99 44.38 -5.45
CA GLN A 236 -15.04 42.99 -4.94
C GLN A 236 -15.81 42.03 -5.87
N ILE A 237 -16.78 42.52 -6.64
CA ILE A 237 -17.60 41.69 -7.55
C ILE A 237 -16.93 41.53 -8.93
N LEU A 238 -16.05 42.46 -9.32
CA LEU A 238 -15.38 42.48 -10.62
C LEU A 238 -14.60 41.18 -10.95
N PRO A 239 -13.82 40.55 -10.04
CA PRO A 239 -13.14 39.29 -10.32
C PRO A 239 -14.10 38.14 -10.61
N LEU A 240 -15.25 38.09 -9.92
CA LEU A 240 -16.28 37.07 -10.15
C LEU A 240 -16.97 37.25 -11.50
N LEU A 241 -17.25 38.49 -11.90
CA LEU A 241 -17.79 38.80 -13.23
C LEU A 241 -16.80 38.46 -14.35
N ILE A 242 -15.51 38.73 -14.15
CA ILE A 242 -14.45 38.34 -15.10
C ILE A 242 -14.34 36.81 -15.19
N LEU A 243 -14.36 36.09 -14.06
CA LEU A 243 -14.29 34.62 -14.06
C LEU A 243 -15.51 34.00 -14.76
N PHE A 244 -16.71 34.52 -14.50
CA PHE A 244 -17.95 34.07 -15.12
C PHE A 244 -17.97 34.40 -16.62
N GLY A 245 -17.55 35.60 -17.01
CA GLY A 245 -17.41 36.03 -18.40
C GLY A 245 -16.41 35.17 -19.19
N LEU A 246 -15.23 34.89 -18.62
CA LEU A 246 -14.24 34.00 -19.24
C LEU A 246 -14.77 32.56 -19.39
N SER A 247 -15.48 32.05 -18.38
CA SER A 247 -16.11 30.72 -18.45
C SER A 247 -17.32 30.66 -19.39
N PHE A 248 -17.92 31.81 -19.74
CA PHE A 248 -18.98 31.90 -20.74
C PHE A 248 -18.39 32.00 -22.16
N LEU A 249 -17.37 32.84 -22.37
CA LEU A 249 -16.64 32.93 -23.63
C LEU A 249 -15.95 31.61 -24.01
N SER A 250 -15.43 30.84 -23.04
CA SER A 250 -14.79 29.56 -23.34
C SER A 250 -15.76 28.55 -23.98
N ASN A 251 -17.05 28.61 -23.65
CA ASN A 251 -18.08 27.76 -24.28
C ASN A 251 -18.41 28.19 -25.71
N PHE A 252 -18.17 29.45 -26.09
CA PHE A 252 -18.41 29.97 -27.44
C PHE A 252 -17.27 29.66 -28.42
N LEU A 253 -16.09 29.26 -27.92
CA LEU A 253 -14.89 28.95 -28.70
C LEU A 253 -14.67 27.44 -28.94
N VAL A 254 -15.47 26.56 -28.32
CA VAL A 254 -15.42 25.12 -28.57
C VAL A 254 -16.17 24.80 -29.86
N LYS A 255 -15.45 24.27 -30.87
CA LYS A 255 -16.08 23.78 -32.09
C LYS A 255 -17.03 22.61 -31.77
N ASP A 256 -18.24 22.66 -32.34
CA ASP A 256 -19.22 21.57 -32.29
C ASP A 256 -18.56 20.22 -32.65
N PRO A 257 -18.84 19.12 -31.92
CA PRO A 257 -18.30 17.81 -32.26
C PRO A 257 -18.80 17.32 -33.63
N VAL A 258 -18.04 16.43 -34.28
CA VAL A 258 -18.36 15.96 -35.64
C VAL A 258 -19.56 15.00 -35.66
N PHE A 259 -19.80 14.28 -34.56
CA PHE A 259 -20.90 13.33 -34.39
C PHE A 259 -21.46 13.34 -32.96
N SER A 260 -22.61 12.71 -32.77
CA SER A 260 -23.23 12.44 -31.47
C SER A 260 -23.68 10.98 -31.38
N LEU A 261 -23.64 10.38 -30.19
CA LEU A 261 -24.21 9.04 -29.94
C LEU A 261 -25.73 9.07 -29.69
N GLN A 262 -26.34 10.25 -29.59
CA GLN A 262 -27.78 10.45 -29.41
C GLN A 262 -28.30 11.48 -30.42
N ARG A 263 -29.51 11.23 -30.95
CA ARG A 263 -30.20 12.17 -31.84
C ARG A 263 -30.49 13.47 -31.09
N THR A 264 -30.21 14.61 -31.73
CA THR A 264 -30.53 15.95 -31.22
C THR A 264 -30.98 16.83 -32.38
N SER A 265 -31.40 18.07 -32.10
CA SER A 265 -31.74 19.04 -33.15
C SER A 265 -30.57 19.40 -34.07
N LYS A 266 -29.31 19.28 -33.61
CA LYS A 266 -28.11 19.48 -34.43
C LYS A 266 -27.67 18.23 -35.20
N TYR A 267 -27.88 17.03 -34.63
CA TYR A 267 -27.42 15.76 -35.20
C TYR A 267 -28.64 14.88 -35.52
N THR A 268 -29.19 15.06 -36.72
CA THR A 268 -30.46 14.48 -37.17
C THR A 268 -30.28 13.17 -37.94
N VAL A 269 -29.20 13.02 -38.71
CA VAL A 269 -28.97 11.90 -39.65
C VAL A 269 -28.31 10.72 -38.94
N GLN A 270 -28.99 9.58 -38.87
CA GLN A 270 -28.42 8.35 -38.31
C GLN A 270 -27.51 7.63 -39.31
N ARG A 271 -26.36 7.18 -38.84
CA ARG A 271 -25.40 6.31 -39.54
C ARG A 271 -25.03 5.12 -38.64
N HIS A 272 -24.44 4.09 -39.24
CA HIS A 272 -23.92 2.93 -38.53
C HIS A 272 -22.45 2.71 -38.88
N THR A 273 -21.63 2.24 -37.94
CA THR A 273 -20.22 1.93 -38.21
C THR A 273 -20.07 0.66 -39.05
N GLN A 274 -19.14 0.63 -40.01
CA GLN A 274 -18.99 -0.48 -40.96
C GLN A 274 -18.55 -1.78 -40.27
N ALA A 275 -17.69 -1.69 -39.25
CA ALA A 275 -17.10 -2.87 -38.59
C ALA A 275 -18.00 -3.50 -37.51
N HIS A 276 -18.89 -2.72 -36.89
CA HIS A 276 -19.60 -3.11 -35.67
C HIS A 276 -21.10 -2.74 -35.65
N SER A 277 -21.61 -2.12 -36.72
CA SER A 277 -23.01 -1.67 -36.84
C SER A 277 -23.50 -0.77 -35.69
N LEU A 278 -22.60 0.02 -35.08
CA LEU A 278 -22.95 0.88 -33.96
C LEU A 278 -23.62 2.17 -34.45
N PRO A 279 -24.78 2.57 -33.91
CA PRO A 279 -25.47 3.79 -34.33
C PRO A 279 -24.76 5.05 -33.83
N TYR A 280 -24.65 6.04 -34.71
CA TYR A 280 -24.23 7.40 -34.42
C TYR A 280 -25.00 8.41 -35.28
N TYR A 281 -25.02 9.67 -34.88
CA TYR A 281 -25.76 10.75 -35.54
C TYR A 281 -24.81 11.85 -36.02
N VAL A 282 -25.03 12.35 -37.23
CA VAL A 282 -24.26 13.44 -37.85
C VAL A 282 -25.18 14.59 -38.29
N LYS A 283 -24.58 15.74 -38.63
CA LYS A 283 -25.27 16.87 -39.28
C LYS A 283 -25.67 16.50 -40.71
N GLU A 284 -26.68 17.16 -41.28
CA GLU A 284 -27.10 16.94 -42.67
C GLU A 284 -26.03 17.34 -43.69
N THR A 285 -25.26 18.38 -43.38
CA THR A 285 -24.11 18.87 -44.15
C THR A 285 -22.83 18.04 -43.98
N PHE A 286 -22.85 16.94 -43.22
CA PHE A 286 -21.66 16.15 -42.89
C PHE A 286 -20.85 15.70 -44.13
N SER A 287 -21.52 15.30 -45.21
CA SER A 287 -20.86 14.87 -46.46
C SER A 287 -20.22 16.02 -47.26
N GLN A 288 -20.48 17.27 -46.90
CA GLN A 288 -19.94 18.48 -47.54
C GLN A 288 -18.90 19.19 -46.65
N GLU A 289 -19.03 19.07 -45.32
CA GLU A 289 -18.14 19.70 -44.33
C GLU A 289 -16.94 18.83 -43.93
N TYR A 290 -17.00 17.50 -44.09
CA TYR A 290 -15.98 16.58 -43.58
C TYR A 290 -15.25 15.80 -44.68
N ASP A 291 -14.06 16.28 -45.04
CA ASP A 291 -13.11 15.67 -46.00
C ASP A 291 -12.17 14.62 -45.36
N GLY A 292 -12.39 14.28 -44.09
CA GLY A 292 -11.53 13.35 -43.35
C GLY A 292 -11.86 11.86 -43.58
N SER A 293 -10.98 10.98 -43.11
CA SER A 293 -11.25 9.53 -43.17
C SER A 293 -12.44 9.15 -42.28
N ILE A 294 -13.50 8.60 -42.88
CA ILE A 294 -14.68 8.07 -42.17
C ILE A 294 -14.26 7.02 -41.12
N ARG A 295 -13.26 6.20 -41.43
CA ARG A 295 -12.74 5.15 -40.53
C ARG A 295 -12.19 5.73 -39.21
N HIS A 296 -11.69 6.96 -39.21
CA HIS A 296 -11.25 7.63 -37.99
C HIS A 296 -12.44 7.99 -37.08
N ILE A 297 -13.53 8.52 -37.67
CA ILE A 297 -14.79 8.78 -36.93
C ILE A 297 -15.36 7.48 -36.39
N GLU A 298 -15.40 6.40 -37.18
CA GLU A 298 -15.98 5.13 -36.72
C GLU A 298 -15.21 4.52 -35.54
N ASN A 299 -13.88 4.71 -35.49
CA ASN A 299 -13.07 4.34 -34.33
C ASN A 299 -13.40 5.23 -33.11
N GLN A 300 -13.54 6.55 -33.28
CA GLN A 300 -13.96 7.44 -32.18
C GLN A 300 -15.37 7.13 -31.67
N VAL A 301 -16.31 6.81 -32.57
CA VAL A 301 -17.67 6.33 -32.24
C VAL A 301 -17.58 5.06 -31.40
N LEU A 302 -16.75 4.09 -31.81
CA LEU A 302 -16.53 2.84 -31.07
C LEU A 302 -15.99 3.10 -29.65
N GLU A 303 -14.97 3.94 -29.52
CA GLU A 303 -14.37 4.29 -28.22
C GLU A 303 -15.37 4.99 -27.29
N GLN A 304 -16.11 5.99 -27.79
CA GLN A 304 -17.15 6.66 -27.00
C GLN A 304 -18.31 5.72 -26.64
N HIS A 305 -18.71 4.83 -27.54
CA HIS A 305 -19.78 3.86 -27.27
C HIS A 305 -19.35 2.84 -26.20
N LEU A 306 -18.10 2.36 -26.26
CA LEU A 306 -17.49 1.53 -25.22
C LEU A 306 -17.37 2.25 -23.88
N TYR A 307 -17.02 3.55 -23.88
CA TYR A 307 -16.98 4.38 -22.68
C TYR A 307 -18.36 4.46 -22.01
N VAL A 308 -19.41 4.75 -22.78
CA VAL A 308 -20.81 4.85 -22.30
C VAL A 308 -21.32 3.50 -21.81
N LEU A 309 -21.05 2.40 -22.52
CA LEU A 309 -21.42 1.05 -22.07
C LEU A 309 -20.69 0.66 -20.78
N ARG A 310 -19.41 1.04 -20.62
CA ARG A 310 -18.61 0.80 -19.42
C ARG A 310 -19.18 1.52 -18.19
N ASP A 311 -19.54 2.80 -18.31
CA ASP A 311 -20.17 3.57 -17.23
C ASP A 311 -21.54 2.99 -16.84
N LYS A 312 -22.38 2.63 -17.82
CA LYS A 312 -23.68 1.97 -17.58
C LYS A 312 -23.51 0.59 -16.91
N CYS A 313 -22.59 -0.23 -17.40
CA CYS A 313 -22.25 -1.52 -16.78
C CYS A 313 -21.76 -1.34 -15.34
N PHE A 314 -20.91 -0.34 -15.07
CA PHE A 314 -20.44 -0.04 -13.72
C PHE A 314 -21.59 0.32 -12.77
N LYS A 315 -22.56 1.13 -13.24
CA LYS A 315 -23.77 1.48 -12.48
C LYS A 315 -24.69 0.28 -12.24
N GLU A 316 -24.95 -0.53 -13.26
CA GLU A 316 -25.73 -1.79 -13.15
C GLU A 316 -25.09 -2.75 -12.13
N ARG A 317 -23.75 -2.90 -12.19
CA ARG A 317 -22.99 -3.75 -11.26
C ARG A 317 -23.00 -3.19 -9.83
N ALA A 318 -22.83 -1.88 -9.65
CA ALA A 318 -22.89 -1.25 -8.34
C ALA A 318 -24.29 -1.39 -7.71
N GLN A 319 -25.36 -1.28 -8.49
CA GLN A 319 -26.73 -1.57 -8.05
C GLN A 319 -26.89 -3.04 -7.62
N LYS A 320 -26.39 -3.98 -8.42
CA LYS A 320 -26.38 -5.42 -8.09
C LYS A 320 -25.62 -5.71 -6.79
N GLU A 321 -24.44 -5.15 -6.61
CA GLU A 321 -23.63 -5.30 -5.39
C GLU A 321 -24.33 -4.67 -4.17
N ALA A 322 -25.00 -3.52 -4.32
CA ALA A 322 -25.79 -2.89 -3.26
C ALA A 322 -27.03 -3.73 -2.86
N LEU A 323 -27.73 -4.34 -3.82
CA LEU A 323 -28.84 -5.26 -3.56
C LEU A 323 -28.36 -6.52 -2.82
N LEU A 324 -27.24 -7.13 -3.27
CA LEU A 324 -26.62 -8.28 -2.60
C LEU A 324 -26.17 -7.94 -1.17
N TYR A 325 -25.62 -6.75 -0.95
CA TYR A 325 -25.24 -6.28 0.39
C TYR A 325 -26.47 -6.08 1.29
N ARG A 326 -27.52 -5.43 0.79
CA ARG A 326 -28.76 -5.20 1.54
C ARG A 326 -29.42 -6.52 1.94
N ALA A 327 -29.58 -7.46 1.01
CA ALA A 327 -30.19 -8.76 1.27
C ALA A 327 -29.41 -9.58 2.32
N ARG A 328 -28.07 -9.56 2.27
CA ARG A 328 -27.21 -10.18 3.29
C ARG A 328 -27.34 -9.51 4.66
N TYR A 329 -27.47 -8.19 4.69
CA TYR A 329 -27.65 -7.44 5.94
C TYR A 329 -29.02 -7.72 6.58
N THR A 330 -30.09 -7.78 5.79
CA THR A 330 -31.44 -8.10 6.27
C THR A 330 -31.70 -9.60 6.46
N ARG A 331 -30.76 -10.48 6.07
CA ARG A 331 -30.88 -11.95 6.05
C ARG A 331 -32.13 -12.44 5.30
N ASP A 332 -32.43 -11.78 4.19
CA ASP A 332 -33.58 -12.11 3.32
C ASP A 332 -33.10 -12.93 2.12
N GLU A 333 -33.37 -14.23 2.14
CA GLU A 333 -32.90 -15.16 1.11
C GLU A 333 -33.63 -14.97 -0.23
N ALA A 334 -34.89 -14.56 -0.21
CA ALA A 334 -35.65 -14.26 -1.43
C ALA A 334 -35.11 -13.00 -2.12
N ALA A 335 -34.81 -11.96 -1.34
CA ALA A 335 -34.12 -10.77 -1.84
C ALA A 335 -32.69 -11.08 -2.34
N TYR A 336 -32.01 -12.05 -1.72
CA TYR A 336 -30.66 -12.46 -2.12
C TYR A 336 -30.64 -13.22 -3.45
N GLU A 337 -31.55 -14.17 -3.66
CA GLU A 337 -31.73 -14.84 -4.95
C GLU A 337 -32.14 -13.88 -6.07
N HIS A 338 -33.06 -12.94 -5.78
CA HIS A 338 -33.40 -11.86 -6.72
C HIS A 338 -32.18 -11.01 -7.07
N ALA A 339 -31.37 -10.62 -6.08
CA ALA A 339 -30.15 -9.84 -6.29
C ALA A 339 -29.07 -10.60 -7.09
N LYS A 340 -28.94 -11.93 -6.94
CA LYS A 340 -28.06 -12.75 -7.81
C LYS A 340 -28.51 -12.69 -9.27
N ARG A 341 -29.82 -12.75 -9.52
CA ARG A 341 -30.41 -12.75 -10.88
C ARG A 341 -30.61 -11.35 -11.48
N PHE A 342 -30.23 -10.29 -10.76
CA PHE A 342 -30.34 -8.91 -11.26
C PHE A 342 -29.63 -8.75 -12.62
N PRO A 343 -30.34 -8.29 -13.67
CA PRO A 343 -29.82 -8.25 -15.04
C PRO A 343 -28.81 -7.12 -15.24
N THR A 344 -27.79 -7.36 -16.07
CA THR A 344 -26.72 -6.38 -16.36
C THR A 344 -26.53 -6.18 -17.88
N PRO A 345 -27.59 -5.72 -18.60
CA PRO A 345 -27.63 -5.73 -20.06
C PRO A 345 -26.62 -4.79 -20.73
N SER A 346 -26.06 -3.81 -20.04
CA SER A 346 -24.97 -2.98 -20.58
C SER A 346 -23.62 -3.66 -20.38
N CYS A 347 -23.43 -4.47 -19.33
CA CYS A 347 -22.26 -5.33 -19.20
C CYS A 347 -22.23 -6.41 -20.28
N ASP A 348 -23.38 -7.06 -20.54
CA ASP A 348 -23.48 -8.13 -21.54
C ASP A 348 -23.22 -7.61 -22.96
N ARG A 349 -23.79 -6.45 -23.31
CA ARG A 349 -23.51 -5.75 -24.58
C ARG A 349 -22.06 -5.30 -24.71
N MET A 350 -21.44 -4.81 -23.62
CA MET A 350 -20.01 -4.46 -23.63
C MET A 350 -19.13 -5.69 -23.87
N LEU A 351 -19.44 -6.83 -23.25
CA LEU A 351 -18.72 -8.09 -23.45
C LEU A 351 -18.86 -8.57 -24.90
N HIS A 352 -20.08 -8.56 -25.45
CA HIS A 352 -20.35 -8.99 -26.82
C HIS A 352 -19.64 -8.10 -27.87
N LEU A 353 -19.63 -6.78 -27.67
CA LEU A 353 -18.91 -5.84 -28.53
C LEU A 353 -17.38 -6.04 -28.45
N LYS A 354 -16.83 -6.26 -27.25
CA LYS A 354 -15.41 -6.63 -27.08
C LYS A 354 -15.06 -7.94 -27.80
N MET A 355 -15.94 -8.95 -27.77
CA MET A 355 -15.75 -10.19 -28.51
C MET A 355 -15.76 -9.99 -30.03
N GLN A 356 -16.63 -9.12 -30.56
CA GLN A 356 -16.65 -8.78 -31.99
C GLN A 356 -15.35 -8.11 -32.43
N ILE A 357 -14.83 -7.14 -31.66
CA ILE A 357 -13.52 -6.50 -31.90
C ILE A 357 -12.41 -7.54 -31.95
N GLY A 358 -12.32 -8.43 -30.95
CA GLY A 358 -11.32 -9.51 -30.93
C GLY A 358 -11.43 -10.48 -32.10
N SER A 359 -12.65 -10.77 -32.57
CA SER A 359 -12.88 -11.69 -33.69
C SER A 359 -12.40 -11.17 -35.05
N LEU A 360 -12.35 -9.84 -35.23
CA LEU A 360 -11.90 -9.19 -36.47
C LEU A 360 -10.37 -9.21 -36.57
N ILE A 361 -9.66 -9.03 -35.46
CA ILE A 361 -8.20 -9.19 -35.37
C ILE A 361 -7.79 -10.62 -35.75
N ALA A 362 -8.61 -11.62 -35.39
CA ALA A 362 -8.38 -13.03 -35.68
C ALA A 362 -8.69 -13.46 -37.14
N ARG A 363 -9.18 -12.58 -38.03
CA ARG A 363 -9.44 -12.92 -39.45
C ARG A 363 -8.17 -12.90 -40.32
N GLY A 364 -7.04 -12.43 -39.79
CA GLY A 364 -5.77 -12.33 -40.52
C GLY A 364 -4.86 -13.56 -40.47
N SER A 365 -5.20 -14.65 -39.75
CA SER A 365 -4.31 -15.83 -39.70
C SER A 365 -5.02 -17.16 -39.42
N MET A 366 -4.49 -18.23 -40.03
CA MET A 366 -5.05 -19.59 -40.07
C MET A 366 -4.75 -20.37 -38.77
N LEU A 367 -5.39 -20.00 -37.65
CA LEU A 367 -5.23 -20.72 -36.37
C LEU A 367 -6.55 -20.78 -35.57
N ARG A 368 -7.51 -21.58 -36.07
CA ARG A 368 -8.83 -21.76 -35.43
C ARG A 368 -8.96 -22.99 -34.50
N LEU A 369 -7.93 -23.81 -34.31
CA LEU A 369 -8.01 -25.03 -33.49
C LEU A 369 -7.25 -25.01 -32.14
N LEU A 370 -6.48 -23.97 -31.81
CA LEU A 370 -5.67 -23.92 -30.58
C LEU A 370 -6.23 -23.00 -29.47
N THR A 371 -7.35 -22.30 -29.72
CA THR A 371 -7.91 -21.30 -28.79
C THR A 371 -8.93 -21.86 -27.78
N CYS A 372 -9.10 -23.18 -27.70
CA CYS A 372 -10.03 -23.83 -26.76
C CYS A 372 -9.42 -24.23 -25.40
N LEU A 373 -8.10 -24.07 -25.19
CA LEU A 373 -7.40 -24.53 -23.99
C LEU A 373 -6.65 -23.43 -23.21
N VAL A 374 -6.87 -22.15 -23.55
CA VAL A 374 -6.35 -21.00 -22.80
C VAL A 374 -7.54 -20.17 -22.29
N PRO A 375 -7.59 -19.76 -21.00
CA PRO A 375 -8.64 -18.89 -20.49
C PRO A 375 -8.78 -17.60 -21.31
N ARG A 376 -10.03 -17.27 -21.67
CA ARG A 376 -10.38 -16.12 -22.51
C ARG A 376 -10.26 -14.78 -21.75
N SER A 377 -9.04 -14.28 -21.53
CA SER A 377 -8.80 -12.95 -20.92
C SER A 377 -7.64 -12.15 -21.51
N VAL A 378 -6.87 -12.69 -22.47
CA VAL A 378 -5.59 -12.13 -22.97
C VAL A 378 -5.74 -10.85 -23.84
N ALA A 379 -6.88 -10.16 -23.77
CA ALA A 379 -7.20 -8.99 -24.61
C ALA A 379 -7.62 -7.74 -23.81
N THR A 380 -7.01 -7.51 -22.63
CA THR A 380 -6.72 -6.19 -22.04
C THR A 380 -6.01 -6.41 -20.70
N VAL A 381 -4.67 -6.46 -20.72
CA VAL A 381 -3.86 -6.52 -19.49
C VAL A 381 -4.06 -5.22 -18.72
N ILE A 382 -4.74 -5.31 -17.58
CA ILE A 382 -4.99 -4.16 -16.68
C ILE A 382 -3.66 -3.79 -16.01
N PRO A 383 -3.34 -2.51 -15.72
CA PRO A 383 -2.07 -2.14 -15.08
C PRO A 383 -1.73 -2.87 -13.75
N SER A 384 -2.71 -3.52 -13.11
CA SER A 384 -2.56 -4.39 -11.94
C SER A 384 -1.92 -5.76 -12.22
N GLU A 385 -1.67 -6.14 -13.47
CA GLU A 385 -1.19 -7.49 -13.86
C GLU A 385 0.33 -7.56 -14.16
N ARG A 386 1.09 -6.48 -13.94
CA ARG A 386 2.56 -6.53 -14.03
C ARG A 386 3.20 -6.98 -12.71
N LEU A 387 4.39 -7.58 -12.79
CA LEU A 387 5.17 -7.95 -11.61
C LEU A 387 5.96 -6.75 -11.08
N TRP A 388 6.05 -6.60 -9.76
CA TRP A 388 6.62 -5.43 -9.09
C TRP A 388 7.87 -5.72 -8.25
N ARG A 389 8.40 -6.96 -8.27
CA ARG A 389 9.30 -7.51 -7.24
C ARG A 389 10.64 -6.77 -7.11
N SER A 390 11.15 -6.26 -8.23
CA SER A 390 12.48 -5.65 -8.31
C SER A 390 12.47 -4.35 -9.12
N PHE A 391 12.78 -3.24 -8.46
CA PHE A 391 12.92 -1.90 -9.05
C PHE A 391 14.40 -1.51 -9.10
N LEU A 392 15.08 -1.73 -10.23
CA LEU A 392 16.52 -1.45 -10.35
C LEU A 392 16.78 -0.02 -10.85
N TYR A 393 17.36 0.82 -9.99
CA TYR A 393 17.73 2.20 -10.29
C TYR A 393 19.03 2.26 -11.10
N VAL A 394 19.04 3.10 -12.14
CA VAL A 394 20.14 3.27 -13.08
C VAL A 394 20.35 4.77 -13.29
N PRO A 395 21.46 5.35 -12.79
CA PRO A 395 21.77 6.77 -12.98
C PRO A 395 21.84 7.12 -14.48
N GLY A 396 21.08 8.14 -14.88
CA GLY A 396 20.94 8.55 -16.28
C GLY A 396 22.23 9.08 -16.90
N ASP A 397 23.11 9.68 -16.09
CA ASP A 397 24.41 10.21 -16.54
C ASP A 397 25.43 9.09 -16.85
N GLN A 398 25.21 7.88 -16.33
CA GLN A 398 26.15 6.77 -16.43
C GLN A 398 25.79 5.82 -17.58
N GLU A 399 26.06 6.26 -18.80
CA GLU A 399 25.85 5.48 -20.05
C GLU A 399 26.41 4.05 -19.97
N ARG A 400 27.55 3.85 -19.29
CA ARG A 400 28.13 2.51 -19.03
C ARG A 400 27.18 1.57 -18.25
N LYS A 401 26.42 2.09 -17.28
CA LYS A 401 25.43 1.32 -16.51
C LYS A 401 24.20 1.00 -17.37
N ILE A 402 23.71 1.97 -18.14
CA ILE A 402 22.60 1.79 -19.10
C ILE A 402 22.97 0.71 -20.14
N LYS A 403 24.14 0.80 -20.78
CA LYS A 403 24.68 -0.22 -21.70
C LYS A 403 24.86 -1.59 -21.03
N LYS A 404 25.20 -1.65 -19.73
CA LYS A 404 25.23 -2.91 -18.97
C LYS A 404 23.82 -3.49 -18.78
N MET A 405 22.81 -2.66 -18.52
CA MET A 405 21.42 -3.13 -18.42
C MET A 405 20.91 -3.64 -19.75
N LYS A 406 21.18 -2.93 -20.87
CA LYS A 406 20.91 -3.43 -22.24
C LYS A 406 21.47 -4.85 -22.44
N ARG A 407 22.71 -5.12 -22.01
CA ARG A 407 23.31 -6.46 -22.13
C ARG A 407 22.59 -7.51 -21.29
N ILE A 408 22.29 -7.21 -20.02
CA ILE A 408 21.56 -8.12 -19.11
C ILE A 408 20.14 -8.39 -19.63
N CYS A 409 19.45 -7.39 -20.17
CA CYS A 409 18.08 -7.54 -20.65
C CYS A 409 17.98 -8.19 -22.04
N ASN A 410 19.09 -8.22 -22.79
CA ASN A 410 19.19 -8.91 -24.08
C ASN A 410 19.71 -10.35 -23.97
N THR A 411 20.05 -10.85 -22.77
CA THR A 411 20.35 -12.27 -22.60
C THR A 411 19.12 -13.10 -22.92
N THR A 412 19.30 -14.21 -23.63
CA THR A 412 18.17 -15.03 -24.09
C THR A 412 17.61 -15.96 -23.01
N GLU A 413 18.26 -16.07 -21.86
CA GLU A 413 17.86 -16.95 -20.76
C GLU A 413 16.99 -16.18 -19.76
N LEU A 414 15.93 -16.83 -19.29
CA LEU A 414 15.05 -16.28 -18.25
C LEU A 414 15.74 -16.38 -16.89
N SER A 415 16.75 -15.54 -16.67
CA SER A 415 17.50 -15.51 -15.43
C SER A 415 16.70 -14.82 -14.32
N SER A 416 16.77 -15.36 -13.10
CA SER A 416 16.30 -14.70 -11.88
C SER A 416 16.97 -13.35 -11.62
N SER A 417 18.09 -13.06 -12.31
CA SER A 417 18.84 -11.80 -12.26
C SER A 417 18.29 -10.70 -13.19
N ILE A 418 17.18 -10.92 -13.90
CA ILE A 418 16.52 -9.89 -14.72
C ILE A 418 15.54 -9.11 -13.83
N PRO A 419 15.65 -7.77 -13.74
CA PRO A 419 14.72 -6.96 -12.95
C PRO A 419 13.33 -6.92 -13.60
N ASP A 420 12.29 -6.84 -12.76
CA ASP A 420 10.90 -6.66 -13.22
C ASP A 420 10.68 -5.24 -13.78
N LEU A 421 11.34 -4.24 -13.15
CA LEU A 421 11.36 -2.85 -13.57
C LEU A 421 12.78 -2.27 -13.57
N ILE A 422 13.12 -1.51 -14.61
CA ILE A 422 14.29 -0.62 -14.63
C ILE A 422 13.80 0.83 -14.43
N VAL A 423 14.43 1.55 -13.50
CA VAL A 423 14.20 2.98 -13.26
C VAL A 423 15.41 3.76 -13.79
N LEU A 424 15.22 4.47 -14.90
CA LEU A 424 16.19 5.42 -15.44
C LEU A 424 16.07 6.72 -14.63
N ASP A 425 17.17 7.12 -13.99
CA ASP A 425 17.13 8.11 -12.92
C ASP A 425 17.75 9.46 -13.32
N CYS A 426 16.97 10.54 -13.17
CA CYS A 426 17.43 11.93 -13.27
C CYS A 426 17.64 12.60 -11.90
N GLU A 427 17.19 11.98 -10.80
CA GLU A 427 17.19 12.57 -9.46
C GLU A 427 18.42 12.16 -8.64
N ASP A 428 18.28 11.61 -7.44
CA ASP A 428 19.35 11.61 -6.41
C ASP A 428 20.61 10.85 -6.78
N ALA A 429 20.55 9.88 -7.70
CA ALA A 429 21.75 9.15 -8.13
C ALA A 429 22.57 9.92 -9.19
N VAL A 430 22.16 11.15 -9.55
CA VAL A 430 22.81 12.05 -10.51
C VAL A 430 23.19 13.36 -9.83
N SER A 431 24.45 13.79 -9.98
CA SER A 431 24.92 15.08 -9.44
C SER A 431 24.20 16.27 -10.07
N ALA A 432 24.14 17.40 -9.36
CA ALA A 432 23.45 18.62 -9.82
C ALA A 432 23.97 19.11 -11.20
N GLU A 433 25.27 19.01 -11.44
CA GLU A 433 25.91 19.37 -12.71
C GLU A 433 25.51 18.42 -13.86
N ASN A 434 25.34 17.12 -13.56
CA ASN A 434 25.06 16.09 -14.56
C ASN A 434 23.57 15.94 -14.92
N LYS A 435 22.65 16.69 -14.29
CA LYS A 435 21.19 16.56 -14.56
C LYS A 435 20.85 16.72 -16.04
N ALA A 436 21.46 17.69 -16.72
CA ALA A 436 21.29 17.91 -18.15
C ALA A 436 21.90 16.79 -19.02
N LEU A 437 23.01 16.20 -18.58
CA LEU A 437 23.62 15.04 -19.24
C LEU A 437 22.76 13.78 -19.06
N ALA A 438 22.18 13.57 -17.88
CA ALA A 438 21.35 12.40 -17.58
C ALA A 438 20.10 12.33 -18.46
N ARG A 439 19.30 13.42 -18.52
CA ARG A 439 18.11 13.47 -19.38
C ARG A 439 18.45 13.26 -20.86
N LYS A 440 19.58 13.79 -21.34
CA LYS A 440 20.05 13.60 -22.73
C LYS A 440 20.47 12.15 -23.00
N THR A 441 21.29 11.55 -22.13
CA THR A 441 21.74 10.16 -22.25
C THR A 441 20.57 9.18 -22.19
N ILE A 442 19.58 9.42 -21.31
CA ILE A 442 18.33 8.66 -21.26
C ILE A 442 17.57 8.78 -22.58
N ALA A 443 17.33 10.00 -23.07
CA ALA A 443 16.62 10.23 -24.34
C ALA A 443 17.32 9.51 -25.52
N SER A 444 18.65 9.59 -25.62
CA SER A 444 19.42 8.90 -26.66
C SER A 444 19.37 7.37 -26.55
N SER A 445 19.35 6.80 -25.34
CA SER A 445 19.23 5.34 -25.14
C SER A 445 17.84 4.81 -25.52
N LEU A 446 16.80 5.59 -25.23
CA LEU A 446 15.42 5.29 -25.66
C LEU A 446 15.29 5.40 -27.19
N GLN A 447 15.84 6.45 -27.79
CA GLN A 447 15.90 6.63 -29.25
C GLN A 447 16.63 5.46 -29.93
N ALA A 448 17.72 4.95 -29.33
CA ALA A 448 18.45 3.77 -29.80
C ALA A 448 17.73 2.42 -29.55
N ARG A 449 16.48 2.44 -29.04
CA ARG A 449 15.65 1.27 -28.72
C ARG A 449 16.33 0.24 -27.81
N ASP A 450 17.22 0.69 -26.92
CA ASP A 450 18.06 -0.18 -26.08
C ASP A 450 17.26 -1.19 -25.23
N PHE A 451 15.99 -0.88 -24.92
CA PHE A 451 15.10 -1.64 -24.05
C PHE A 451 13.89 -2.27 -24.78
N GLU A 452 13.83 -2.25 -26.12
CA GLU A 452 12.67 -2.77 -26.86
C GLU A 452 12.42 -4.26 -26.59
N ARG A 453 13.49 -5.08 -26.63
CA ARG A 453 13.39 -6.51 -26.30
C ARG A 453 12.94 -6.76 -24.86
N TYR A 454 13.46 -5.98 -23.91
CA TYR A 454 13.11 -6.06 -22.49
C TYR A 454 11.61 -5.88 -22.26
N ARG A 455 10.99 -4.94 -22.99
CA ARG A 455 9.56 -4.62 -22.87
C ARG A 455 8.69 -5.57 -23.68
N ALA A 456 8.99 -5.74 -24.97
CA ALA A 456 8.15 -6.51 -25.89
C ALA A 456 8.26 -8.03 -25.71
N HIS A 457 9.45 -8.56 -25.38
CA HIS A 457 9.69 -10.02 -25.33
C HIS A 457 9.74 -10.57 -23.90
N LEU A 458 10.19 -9.79 -22.92
CA LEU A 458 10.26 -10.22 -21.51
C LEU A 458 9.13 -9.66 -20.64
N LEU A 459 8.22 -8.87 -21.23
CA LEU A 459 7.07 -8.23 -20.56
C LEU A 459 7.45 -7.43 -19.30
N ARG A 460 8.60 -6.76 -19.34
CA ARG A 460 9.12 -5.92 -18.27
C ARG A 460 8.81 -4.44 -18.49
N GLY A 461 8.86 -3.65 -17.42
CA GLY A 461 8.54 -2.22 -17.48
C GLY A 461 9.76 -1.32 -17.38
N LEU A 462 9.66 -0.14 -17.99
CA LEU A 462 10.65 0.93 -17.86
C LEU A 462 10.03 2.13 -17.15
N SER A 463 10.69 2.68 -16.14
CA SER A 463 10.30 3.95 -15.52
C SER A 463 11.36 5.03 -15.71
N LEU A 464 10.91 6.28 -15.81
CA LEU A 464 11.73 7.47 -15.65
C LEU A 464 11.50 8.03 -14.24
N ARG A 465 12.52 8.08 -13.37
CA ARG A 465 12.49 8.95 -12.19
C ARG A 465 12.94 10.35 -12.60
N ILE A 466 11.99 11.28 -12.60
CA ILE A 466 12.23 12.70 -12.83
C ILE A 466 12.78 13.36 -11.56
N ASN A 467 13.38 14.54 -11.64
CA ASN A 467 13.60 15.35 -10.44
C ASN A 467 12.26 15.77 -9.81
N ALA A 468 12.25 16.07 -8.50
CA ALA A 468 11.02 16.44 -7.80
C ALA A 468 10.37 17.71 -8.41
N PRO A 469 9.03 17.81 -8.52
CA PRO A 469 8.35 18.96 -9.14
C PRO A 469 8.76 20.32 -8.56
N SER A 470 9.04 20.37 -7.25
CA SER A 470 9.50 21.55 -6.52
C SER A 470 10.87 22.09 -6.96
N THR A 471 11.71 21.30 -7.63
CA THR A 471 13.06 21.70 -8.08
C THR A 471 13.07 22.53 -9.36
N GLY A 472 11.94 22.62 -10.09
CA GLY A 472 11.86 23.20 -11.43
C GLY A 472 12.47 22.35 -12.55
N LEU A 473 13.40 21.43 -12.24
CA LEU A 473 14.09 20.58 -13.23
C LEU A 473 13.18 19.49 -13.84
N ALA A 474 12.11 19.11 -13.14
CA ALA A 474 11.15 18.09 -13.55
C ALA A 474 10.54 18.34 -14.94
N ALA A 475 10.34 19.61 -15.32
CA ALA A 475 9.76 19.97 -16.60
C ALA A 475 10.70 19.65 -17.77
N ASP A 476 12.00 19.92 -17.62
CA ASP A 476 13.04 19.61 -18.62
C ASP A 476 13.23 18.11 -18.77
N ASP A 477 13.24 17.37 -17.66
CA ASP A 477 13.37 15.91 -17.66
C ASP A 477 12.21 15.27 -18.45
N LEU A 478 10.97 15.68 -18.18
CA LEU A 478 9.79 15.23 -18.91
C LEU A 478 9.84 15.65 -20.37
N TYR A 479 10.14 16.92 -20.66
CA TYR A 479 10.13 17.46 -22.01
C TYR A 479 11.14 16.71 -22.90
N ILE A 480 12.43 16.70 -22.52
CA ILE A 480 13.50 16.12 -23.34
C ILE A 480 13.30 14.62 -23.54
N VAL A 481 12.91 13.87 -22.51
CA VAL A 481 12.76 12.41 -22.64
C VAL A 481 11.51 12.04 -23.45
N LEU A 482 10.37 12.72 -23.21
CA LEU A 482 9.11 12.36 -23.86
C LEU A 482 8.98 12.95 -25.27
N SER A 483 9.55 14.12 -25.56
CA SER A 483 9.55 14.68 -26.92
C SER A 483 10.41 13.83 -27.86
N THR A 484 11.63 13.46 -27.46
CA THR A 484 12.51 12.58 -28.25
C THR A 484 11.88 11.21 -28.46
N ALA A 485 11.21 10.64 -27.44
CA ALA A 485 10.48 9.39 -27.59
C ALA A 485 9.29 9.52 -28.56
N ALA A 486 8.54 10.63 -28.50
CA ALA A 486 7.43 10.90 -29.41
C ALA A 486 7.89 11.11 -30.86
N GLU A 487 9.00 11.80 -31.08
CA GLU A 487 9.61 12.01 -32.41
C GLU A 487 10.15 10.70 -32.99
N THR A 488 10.84 9.88 -32.19
CA THR A 488 11.29 8.55 -32.58
C THR A 488 10.11 7.64 -32.96
N MET A 489 9.02 7.68 -32.18
CA MET A 489 7.79 6.93 -32.50
C MET A 489 7.16 7.34 -33.84
N LYS A 490 7.25 8.61 -34.24
CA LYS A 490 6.77 9.09 -35.55
C LYS A 490 7.66 8.61 -36.69
N ALA A 491 8.98 8.65 -36.51
CA ALA A 491 9.94 8.21 -37.53
C ALA A 491 9.85 6.71 -37.82
N ASP A 492 9.71 5.89 -36.78
CA ASP A 492 9.81 4.43 -36.85
C ASP A 492 8.45 3.70 -36.98
N GLY A 493 7.40 4.36 -37.47
CA GLY A 493 6.12 3.70 -37.76
C GLY A 493 5.25 3.31 -36.55
N GLY A 494 5.33 4.06 -35.44
CA GLY A 494 4.29 4.04 -34.40
C GLY A 494 4.51 3.09 -33.21
N ILE A 495 5.72 2.60 -32.98
CA ILE A 495 6.08 1.88 -31.73
C ILE A 495 6.65 2.88 -30.72
N TRP A 496 6.10 2.94 -29.51
CA TRP A 496 6.54 3.85 -28.43
C TRP A 496 7.85 3.37 -27.77
N PRO A 497 8.96 4.12 -27.87
CA PRO A 497 10.23 3.73 -27.26
C PRO A 497 10.42 4.28 -25.83
N GLY A 498 9.68 5.34 -25.46
CA GLY A 498 9.77 6.02 -24.16
C GLY A 498 9.28 5.18 -22.98
N PRO A 499 9.37 5.66 -21.73
CA PRO A 499 9.05 4.90 -20.52
C PRO A 499 7.60 4.36 -20.51
N ASP A 500 7.34 3.34 -19.67
CA ASP A 500 5.99 2.90 -19.29
C ASP A 500 5.45 3.70 -18.10
N TYR A 501 6.34 4.13 -17.20
CA TYR A 501 5.98 4.78 -15.95
C TYR A 501 6.80 6.05 -15.68
N ILE A 502 6.20 7.01 -14.98
CA ILE A 502 6.91 8.16 -14.44
C ILE A 502 6.92 8.04 -12.92
N SER A 503 8.13 7.90 -12.34
CA SER A 503 8.36 7.90 -10.90
C SER A 503 8.57 9.33 -10.43
N ILE A 504 7.75 9.78 -9.49
CA ILE A 504 7.67 11.17 -9.02
C ILE A 504 8.21 11.19 -7.58
N PRO A 505 9.46 11.65 -7.36
CA PRO A 505 9.98 11.80 -6.02
C PRO A 505 9.28 12.94 -5.28
N LYS A 506 9.35 12.90 -3.94
CA LYS A 506 8.84 13.95 -3.03
C LYS A 506 7.36 14.28 -3.31
N THR A 507 6.53 13.24 -3.45
CA THR A 507 5.08 13.38 -3.70
C THR A 507 4.37 13.79 -2.41
N GLU A 508 4.27 15.09 -2.15
CA GLU A 508 3.62 15.66 -0.97
C GLU A 508 2.09 15.71 -1.07
N SER A 509 1.56 15.79 -2.29
CA SER A 509 0.15 16.06 -2.56
C SER A 509 -0.36 15.42 -3.86
N VAL A 510 -1.68 15.43 -4.05
CA VAL A 510 -2.29 15.06 -5.35
C VAL A 510 -2.01 16.13 -6.43
N ALA A 511 -1.69 17.37 -6.05
CA ALA A 511 -1.38 18.45 -6.98
C ALA A 511 -0.06 18.20 -7.74
N ASP A 512 0.91 17.53 -7.11
CA ASP A 512 2.17 17.12 -7.74
C ASP A 512 1.92 16.13 -8.88
N LEU A 513 1.03 15.15 -8.65
CA LEU A 513 0.61 14.17 -9.66
C LEU A 513 -0.14 14.84 -10.82
N HIS A 514 -1.05 15.76 -10.52
CA HIS A 514 -1.77 16.57 -11.53
C HIS A 514 -0.83 17.46 -12.34
N TRP A 515 0.18 18.04 -11.70
CA TRP A 515 1.17 18.87 -12.38
C TRP A 515 1.94 18.04 -13.40
N VAL A 516 2.46 16.87 -13.00
CA VAL A 516 3.17 15.94 -13.89
C VAL A 516 2.27 15.48 -15.04
N GLU A 517 1.03 15.06 -14.75
CA GLU A 517 0.05 14.74 -15.80
C GLU A 517 -0.15 15.91 -16.78
N SER A 518 -0.29 17.14 -16.28
CA SER A 518 -0.47 18.32 -17.12
C SER A 518 0.72 18.55 -18.06
N GLN A 519 1.95 18.28 -17.61
CA GLN A 519 3.15 18.42 -18.44
C GLN A 519 3.21 17.33 -19.52
N VAL A 520 2.95 16.07 -19.16
CA VAL A 520 2.88 14.94 -20.11
C VAL A 520 1.86 15.23 -21.22
N MET A 521 0.66 15.68 -20.84
CA MET A 521 -0.40 16.01 -21.80
C MET A 521 -0.03 17.21 -22.70
N LYS A 522 0.62 18.25 -22.16
CA LYS A 522 1.14 19.37 -22.97
C LYS A 522 2.23 18.92 -23.95
N ILE A 523 3.11 18.01 -23.55
CA ILE A 523 4.17 17.46 -24.42
C ILE A 523 3.53 16.67 -25.56
N PHE A 524 2.57 15.78 -25.28
CA PHE A 524 1.86 15.04 -26.32
C PHE A 524 0.95 15.92 -27.20
N GLN A 525 0.47 17.06 -26.70
CA GLN A 525 -0.22 18.05 -27.53
C GLN A 525 0.75 18.78 -28.50
N LYS A 526 1.96 19.12 -28.04
CA LYS A 526 3.01 19.75 -28.87
C LYS A 526 3.65 18.77 -29.86
N HIS A 527 3.85 17.52 -29.46
CA HIS A 527 4.40 16.44 -30.27
C HIS A 527 3.32 15.37 -30.50
N PRO A 528 2.28 15.64 -31.32
CA PRO A 528 1.11 14.78 -31.46
C PRO A 528 1.48 13.38 -31.99
N ILE A 529 1.18 12.36 -31.20
CA ILE A 529 1.41 10.93 -31.49
C ILE A 529 0.10 10.15 -31.39
N ALA A 530 -0.06 9.14 -32.22
CA ALA A 530 -1.22 8.26 -32.24
C ALA A 530 -0.77 6.80 -32.45
N PRO A 531 -1.21 5.84 -31.62
CA PRO A 531 -1.98 6.05 -30.38
C PRO A 531 -1.16 6.79 -29.30
N ILE A 532 -1.84 7.42 -28.34
CA ILE A 532 -1.17 7.97 -27.15
C ILE A 532 -0.69 6.78 -26.29
N PRO A 533 0.57 6.75 -25.81
CA PRO A 533 1.08 5.66 -25.00
C PRO A 533 0.36 5.60 -23.64
N ASN A 534 0.09 4.38 -23.17
CA ASN A 534 -0.54 4.13 -21.87
C ASN A 534 0.48 4.30 -20.73
N LEU A 535 0.85 5.55 -20.45
CA LEU A 535 1.69 5.93 -19.32
C LEU A 535 0.94 5.82 -17.99
N ALA A 536 1.65 5.46 -16.93
CA ALA A 536 1.14 5.43 -15.57
C ALA A 536 2.11 6.10 -14.57
N LEU A 537 1.60 6.55 -13.43
CA LEU A 537 2.37 7.28 -12.42
C LEU A 537 2.74 6.39 -11.23
N ILE A 538 3.92 6.62 -10.67
CA ILE A 538 4.43 6.00 -9.45
C ILE A 538 4.82 7.13 -8.49
N GLY A 539 4.15 7.24 -7.34
CA GLY A 539 4.48 8.25 -6.34
C GLY A 539 5.56 7.73 -5.38
N MET A 540 6.48 8.58 -4.95
CA MET A 540 7.42 8.25 -3.87
C MET A 540 7.04 9.03 -2.61
N ILE A 541 6.83 8.29 -1.52
CA ILE A 541 6.48 8.78 -0.19
C ILE A 541 7.75 8.72 0.64
N GLU A 542 8.32 9.88 0.92
CA GLU A 542 9.67 10.01 1.47
C GLU A 542 9.81 11.22 2.41
N SER A 543 8.70 11.63 3.03
CA SER A 543 8.67 12.65 4.08
C SER A 543 7.57 12.35 5.10
N ALA A 544 7.66 12.95 6.28
CA ALA A 544 6.60 12.87 7.29
C ALA A 544 5.25 13.43 6.77
N SER A 545 5.29 14.51 5.99
CA SER A 545 4.11 15.15 5.39
C SER A 545 3.45 14.25 4.34
N SER A 546 4.21 13.78 3.34
CA SER A 546 3.72 12.86 2.31
C SER A 546 3.14 11.56 2.90
N LEU A 547 3.73 11.04 3.98
CA LEU A 547 3.19 9.89 4.70
C LEU A 547 1.80 10.19 5.28
N MET A 548 1.60 11.31 5.97
CA MET A 548 0.28 11.66 6.53
C MET A 548 -0.75 11.93 5.42
N ASN A 549 -0.34 12.60 4.33
CA ASN A 549 -1.19 12.96 3.20
C ASN A 549 -1.58 11.77 2.30
N MET A 550 -0.93 10.60 2.41
CA MET A 550 -1.17 9.41 1.57
C MET A 550 -2.65 9.08 1.38
N ARG A 551 -3.49 9.22 2.41
CA ARG A 551 -4.92 8.91 2.32
C ARG A 551 -5.61 9.78 1.26
N GLU A 552 -5.24 11.06 1.18
CA GLU A 552 -5.82 12.05 0.28
C GLU A 552 -5.23 11.89 -1.11
N ILE A 553 -3.90 11.76 -1.20
CA ILE A 553 -3.17 11.50 -2.45
C ILE A 553 -3.80 10.31 -3.17
N CYS A 554 -3.91 9.15 -2.52
CA CYS A 554 -4.48 7.95 -3.13
C CYS A 554 -5.99 8.06 -3.44
N ARG A 555 -6.78 8.71 -2.56
CA ARG A 555 -8.23 8.91 -2.73
C ARG A 555 -8.54 9.73 -3.97
N ASP A 556 -7.82 10.83 -4.15
CA ASP A 556 -8.14 11.83 -5.15
C ASP A 556 -7.42 11.55 -6.46
N ALA A 557 -6.19 11.03 -6.44
CA ALA A 557 -5.50 10.50 -7.63
C ALA A 557 -6.40 9.51 -8.39
N ARG A 558 -7.00 8.55 -7.68
CA ARG A 558 -7.91 7.53 -8.24
C ARG A 558 -9.20 8.10 -8.85
N LYS A 559 -9.62 9.31 -8.46
CA LYS A 559 -10.83 9.97 -8.97
C LYS A 559 -10.57 10.95 -10.11
N THR A 560 -9.40 11.60 -10.11
CA THR A 560 -9.18 12.85 -10.85
C THR A 560 -8.11 12.75 -11.94
N LEU A 561 -7.12 11.87 -11.81
CA LEU A 561 -6.07 11.70 -12.83
C LEU A 561 -6.59 10.89 -14.01
N LYS A 562 -6.11 11.19 -15.22
CA LYS A 562 -6.33 10.37 -16.43
C LYS A 562 -5.19 9.37 -16.61
N LEU A 563 -3.96 9.76 -16.28
CA LEU A 563 -2.81 8.87 -16.09
C LEU A 563 -2.95 8.14 -14.74
N PRO A 564 -3.15 6.81 -14.72
CA PRO A 564 -3.41 6.10 -13.48
C PRO A 564 -2.17 6.09 -12.58
N LEU A 565 -2.35 6.48 -11.31
CA LEU A 565 -1.42 6.13 -10.24
C LEU A 565 -1.52 4.61 -10.00
N VAL A 566 -0.40 3.88 -10.11
CA VAL A 566 -0.39 2.40 -10.05
C VAL A 566 0.43 1.85 -8.88
N ALA A 567 1.39 2.60 -8.36
CA ALA A 567 2.25 2.16 -7.27
C ALA A 567 2.70 3.32 -6.38
N MET A 568 3.03 3.02 -5.12
CA MET A 568 3.79 3.90 -4.24
C MET A 568 5.09 3.25 -3.78
N VAL A 569 6.13 4.07 -3.67
CA VAL A 569 7.47 3.69 -3.23
C VAL A 569 7.77 4.36 -1.88
N PHE A 570 8.38 3.63 -0.96
CA PHE A 570 8.83 4.19 0.33
C PHE A 570 10.29 4.66 0.27
N GLY A 571 10.54 5.97 0.21
CA GLY A 571 11.89 6.53 0.30
C GLY A 571 12.33 6.66 1.76
N SER A 572 13.01 5.65 2.29
CA SER A 572 13.38 5.59 3.72
C SER A 572 14.33 6.69 4.16
N ASP A 573 15.26 7.07 3.29
CA ASP A 573 16.43 7.85 3.68
C ASP A 573 16.06 9.34 3.79
N ASP A 574 15.36 9.87 2.79
CA ASP A 574 14.69 11.17 2.86
C ASP A 574 13.59 11.21 3.93
N TYR A 575 12.85 10.11 4.14
CA TYR A 575 11.85 10.05 5.22
C TYR A 575 12.50 10.22 6.60
N CYS A 576 13.62 9.53 6.85
CA CYS A 576 14.36 9.65 8.10
C CYS A 576 15.01 11.03 8.25
N ALA A 577 15.53 11.61 7.17
CA ALA A 577 16.00 12.99 7.15
C ALA A 577 14.88 13.99 7.51
N SER A 578 13.66 13.81 6.97
CA SER A 578 12.50 14.65 7.25
C SER A 578 12.03 14.58 8.72
N LEU A 579 12.29 13.46 9.39
CA LEU A 579 12.03 13.27 10.83
C LEU A 579 13.19 13.73 11.73
N GLY A 580 14.36 14.02 11.16
CA GLY A 580 15.59 14.25 11.94
C GLY A 580 16.13 13.02 12.66
N VAL A 581 15.84 11.80 12.17
CA VAL A 581 16.32 10.53 12.77
C VAL A 581 17.42 9.89 11.93
N THR A 582 18.41 9.30 12.60
CA THR A 582 19.48 8.54 11.94
C THR A 582 19.05 7.09 11.72
N HIS A 583 19.47 6.49 10.60
CA HIS A 583 19.19 5.08 10.34
C HIS A 583 19.82 4.13 11.35
N SER A 584 19.01 3.18 11.80
CA SER A 584 19.48 2.05 12.59
C SER A 584 19.50 0.77 11.75
N GLN A 585 20.41 -0.16 12.06
CA GLN A 585 20.37 -1.50 11.46
C GLN A 585 19.05 -2.24 11.77
N SER A 586 18.38 -1.89 12.87
CA SER A 586 17.09 -2.48 13.26
C SER A 586 15.92 -1.99 12.38
N ARG A 587 16.08 -0.84 11.71
CA ARG A 587 15.07 -0.14 10.89
C ARG A 587 13.73 0.06 11.62
N GLN A 588 13.71 0.04 12.96
CA GLN A 588 12.50 0.23 13.77
C GLN A 588 11.92 1.63 13.60
N GLU A 589 12.76 2.63 13.35
CA GLU A 589 12.37 4.01 13.07
C GLU A 589 11.41 4.14 11.87
N ALA A 590 11.54 3.22 10.90
CA ALA A 590 10.74 3.19 9.69
C ALA A 590 9.53 2.22 9.75
N LEU A 591 9.38 1.43 10.83
CA LEU A 591 8.38 0.35 10.87
C LEU A 591 6.94 0.84 10.73
N PHE A 592 6.59 1.92 11.43
CA PHE A 592 5.27 2.56 11.31
C PHE A 592 5.00 3.02 9.87
N ALA A 593 5.94 3.75 9.27
CA ALA A 593 5.81 4.26 7.91
C ALA A 593 5.65 3.14 6.88
N ARG A 594 6.43 2.07 7.02
CA ARG A 594 6.37 0.88 6.15
C ARG A 594 5.01 0.19 6.22
N GLN A 595 4.50 -0.06 7.43
CA GLN A 595 3.18 -0.67 7.62
C GLN A 595 2.03 0.23 7.14
N TYR A 596 2.13 1.54 7.39
CA TYR A 596 1.14 2.52 6.96
C TYR A 596 1.08 2.63 5.43
N LEU A 597 2.23 2.70 4.76
CA LEU A 597 2.31 2.76 3.30
C LEU A 597 1.69 1.53 2.64
N VAL A 598 2.05 0.31 3.08
CA VAL A 598 1.44 -0.93 2.55
C VAL A 598 -0.07 -0.91 2.78
N THR A 599 -0.52 -0.54 3.99
CA THR A 599 -1.96 -0.47 4.31
C THR A 599 -2.70 0.47 3.36
N MET A 600 -2.17 1.66 3.10
CA MET A 600 -2.76 2.61 2.15
C MET A 600 -2.74 2.07 0.72
N CYS A 601 -1.62 1.51 0.24
CA CYS A 601 -1.54 0.92 -1.10
C CYS A 601 -2.59 -0.17 -1.31
N LYS A 602 -2.68 -1.15 -0.39
CA LYS A 602 -3.66 -2.25 -0.50
C LYS A 602 -5.10 -1.77 -0.37
N ALA A 603 -5.37 -0.71 0.40
CA ALA A 603 -6.71 -0.12 0.51
C ALA A 603 -7.19 0.51 -0.82
N TYR A 604 -6.29 1.12 -1.59
CA TYR A 604 -6.63 1.77 -2.87
C TYR A 604 -6.36 0.91 -4.11
N GLY A 605 -5.71 -0.24 -3.97
CA GLY A 605 -5.39 -1.16 -5.07
C GLY A 605 -4.09 -0.82 -5.82
N LEU A 606 -3.16 -0.16 -5.14
CA LEU A 606 -1.83 0.20 -5.65
C LEU A 606 -0.80 -0.87 -5.29
N ALA A 607 0.21 -1.04 -6.13
CA ALA A 607 1.41 -1.76 -5.74
C ALA A 607 2.22 -0.95 -4.69
N SER A 608 2.98 -1.67 -3.86
CA SER A 608 3.77 -1.14 -2.76
C SER A 608 5.21 -1.59 -2.89
N LEU A 609 6.14 -0.64 -2.92
CA LEU A 609 7.58 -0.90 -3.08
C LEU A 609 8.35 -0.45 -1.84
N ASP A 610 9.11 -1.38 -1.28
CA ASP A 610 9.84 -1.21 -0.03
C ASP A 610 11.12 -0.38 -0.22
N MET A 611 11.65 0.10 0.90
CA MET A 611 12.85 0.95 0.99
C MET A 611 14.08 0.38 0.28
N VAL A 612 15.01 1.27 -0.09
CA VAL A 612 16.34 0.89 -0.54
C VAL A 612 17.12 0.19 0.59
N GLU A 613 18.13 -0.60 0.22
CA GLU A 613 19.17 -1.04 1.15
C GLU A 613 20.52 -0.70 0.53
N THR A 614 21.30 0.12 1.26
CA THR A 614 22.52 0.76 0.75
C THR A 614 23.79 -0.04 1.09
N ASP A 615 23.77 -0.88 2.12
CA ASP A 615 24.86 -1.81 2.41
C ASP A 615 24.91 -2.94 1.38
N LEU A 616 25.78 -2.77 0.38
CA LEU A 616 26.04 -3.77 -0.63
C LEU A 616 26.93 -4.91 -0.12
N ASN A 617 27.60 -4.80 1.03
CA ASN A 617 28.48 -5.86 1.53
C ASN A 617 27.66 -6.93 2.27
N ASN A 618 26.63 -6.54 3.02
CA ASN A 618 25.79 -7.45 3.78
C ASN A 618 24.56 -7.96 3.00
N MET A 619 24.80 -8.86 2.05
CA MET A 619 23.74 -9.50 1.25
C MET A 619 22.84 -10.48 2.04
N GLU A 620 23.19 -10.82 3.27
CA GLU A 620 22.34 -11.62 4.17
C GLU A 620 21.29 -10.72 4.86
N ALA A 621 21.72 -9.59 5.44
CA ALA A 621 20.80 -8.57 5.93
C ALA A 621 19.84 -8.08 4.85
N PHE A 622 20.33 -7.92 3.61
CA PHE A 622 19.47 -7.62 2.45
C PHE A 622 18.34 -8.65 2.26
N ARG A 623 18.65 -9.96 2.30
CA ARG A 623 17.65 -11.03 2.18
C ARG A 623 16.63 -10.98 3.30
N LEU A 624 17.09 -10.90 4.55
CA LEU A 624 16.21 -10.80 5.73
C LEU A 624 15.30 -9.56 5.67
N ASN A 625 15.79 -8.45 5.11
CA ASN A 625 15.03 -7.22 4.90
C ASN A 625 13.95 -7.41 3.81
N CYS A 626 14.27 -8.05 2.69
CA CYS A 626 13.29 -8.42 1.66
C CYS A 626 12.22 -9.37 2.20
N ASP A 627 12.59 -10.43 2.92
CA ASP A 627 11.65 -11.37 3.53
C ASP A 627 10.76 -10.69 4.58
N PHE A 628 11.28 -9.68 5.28
CA PHE A 628 10.49 -8.86 6.20
C PHE A 628 9.51 -7.94 5.44
N GLY A 629 9.95 -7.26 4.37
CA GLY A 629 9.07 -6.46 3.51
C GLY A 629 7.93 -7.28 2.89
N ALA A 630 8.25 -8.46 2.35
CA ALA A 630 7.26 -9.40 1.82
C ALA A 630 6.25 -9.88 2.89
N ARG A 631 6.70 -10.08 4.14
CA ARG A 631 5.82 -10.40 5.29
C ARG A 631 4.93 -9.23 5.71
N LEU A 632 5.40 -7.99 5.58
CA LEU A 632 4.54 -6.80 5.79
C LEU A 632 3.49 -6.62 4.68
N GLY A 633 3.71 -7.23 3.50
CA GLY A 633 2.79 -7.21 2.36
C GLY A 633 3.23 -6.34 1.19
N TYR A 634 4.49 -5.88 1.16
CA TYR A 634 5.08 -5.23 -0.01
C TYR A 634 5.09 -6.16 -1.24
N ASP A 635 4.96 -5.57 -2.43
CA ASP A 635 4.96 -6.28 -3.72
C ASP A 635 6.36 -6.38 -4.35
N GLY A 636 7.31 -5.58 -3.83
CA GLY A 636 8.70 -5.53 -4.27
C GLY A 636 9.54 -4.53 -3.51
N LYS A 637 10.77 -4.28 -3.98
CA LYS A 637 11.75 -3.41 -3.32
C LYS A 637 12.60 -2.61 -4.31
N GLN A 638 13.02 -1.41 -3.88
CA GLN A 638 14.02 -0.59 -4.56
C GLN A 638 15.41 -1.22 -4.48
N LEU A 639 16.11 -1.28 -5.61
CA LEU A 639 17.42 -1.90 -5.77
C LEU A 639 18.39 -0.92 -6.43
N ILE A 640 19.63 -0.89 -5.97
CA ILE A 640 20.69 -0.01 -6.49
C ILE A 640 21.84 -0.79 -7.15
N HIS A 641 21.84 -2.13 -7.05
CA HIS A 641 22.87 -2.98 -7.64
C HIS A 641 22.31 -4.29 -8.21
N PRO A 642 22.77 -4.78 -9.39
CA PRO A 642 22.24 -6.01 -10.01
C PRO A 642 22.25 -7.26 -9.11
N LYS A 643 23.20 -7.36 -8.17
CA LYS A 643 23.27 -8.48 -7.21
C LYS A 643 22.10 -8.54 -6.21
N GLN A 644 21.32 -7.47 -6.10
CA GLN A 644 20.10 -7.40 -5.29
C GLN A 644 18.85 -7.91 -6.03
N VAL A 645 18.93 -8.10 -7.36
CA VAL A 645 17.77 -8.48 -8.20
C VAL A 645 17.28 -9.90 -7.92
N GLU A 646 18.18 -10.89 -7.91
CA GLU A 646 17.81 -12.29 -7.65
C GLU A 646 17.19 -12.47 -6.24
N PRO A 647 17.80 -11.96 -5.15
CA PRO A 647 17.22 -12.16 -3.82
C PRO A 647 15.89 -11.41 -3.62
N ALA A 648 15.70 -10.24 -4.25
CA ALA A 648 14.41 -9.55 -4.24
C ALA A 648 13.35 -10.33 -5.05
N ASN A 649 13.68 -10.76 -6.27
CA ASN A 649 12.80 -11.57 -7.11
C ASN A 649 12.37 -12.88 -6.44
N ALA A 650 13.22 -13.48 -5.60
CA ALA A 650 12.93 -14.65 -4.80
C ALA A 650 12.00 -14.33 -3.62
N ALA A 651 12.34 -13.35 -2.78
CA ALA A 651 11.58 -13.00 -1.57
C ALA A 651 10.16 -12.50 -1.84
N TYR A 652 9.97 -11.75 -2.94
CA TYR A 652 8.67 -11.21 -3.36
C TYR A 652 7.92 -12.14 -4.34
N ALA A 653 8.43 -13.34 -4.63
CA ALA A 653 7.66 -14.39 -5.29
C ALA A 653 6.91 -15.25 -4.25
N PRO A 654 5.71 -15.77 -4.55
CA PRO A 654 5.06 -16.74 -3.68
C PRO A 654 5.90 -18.03 -3.64
N SER A 655 6.26 -18.50 -2.43
CA SER A 655 7.08 -19.70 -2.28
C SER A 655 6.33 -20.98 -2.73
N PRO A 656 7.02 -22.05 -3.14
CA PRO A 656 6.37 -23.31 -3.56
C PRO A 656 5.41 -23.86 -2.51
N GLU A 657 5.77 -23.81 -1.24
CA GLU A 657 4.92 -24.23 -0.11
C GLU A 657 3.66 -23.36 0.02
N ARG A 658 3.79 -22.04 -0.21
CA ARG A 658 2.67 -21.09 -0.16
C ARG A 658 1.74 -21.26 -1.35
N ILE A 659 2.27 -21.61 -2.54
CA ILE A 659 1.49 -21.98 -3.73
C ILE A 659 0.75 -23.30 -3.49
N GLU A 660 1.40 -24.32 -2.92
CA GLU A 660 0.76 -25.60 -2.58
C GLU A 660 -0.37 -25.40 -1.57
N TRP A 661 -0.11 -24.63 -0.49
CA TRP A 661 -1.11 -24.26 0.50
C TRP A 661 -2.28 -23.53 -0.14
N ALA A 662 -2.01 -22.49 -0.94
CA ALA A 662 -3.04 -21.68 -1.57
C ALA A 662 -3.91 -22.51 -2.53
N THR A 663 -3.28 -23.35 -3.35
CA THR A 663 -3.97 -24.26 -4.28
C THR A 663 -4.92 -25.18 -3.52
N LYS A 664 -4.44 -25.84 -2.45
CA LYS A 664 -5.26 -26.76 -1.64
C LYS A 664 -6.36 -26.05 -0.84
N VAL A 665 -6.16 -24.81 -0.40
CA VAL A 665 -7.20 -24.00 0.25
C VAL A 665 -8.30 -23.60 -0.73
N VAL A 666 -7.95 -23.22 -1.96
CA VAL A 666 -8.93 -22.91 -3.01
C VAL A 666 -9.71 -24.16 -3.43
N GLU A 667 -9.03 -25.30 -3.60
CA GLU A 667 -9.66 -26.59 -3.88
C GLU A 667 -10.62 -27.02 -2.77
N ALA A 668 -10.20 -26.94 -1.50
CA ALA A 668 -11.04 -27.28 -0.36
C ALA A 668 -12.26 -26.35 -0.24
N ALA A 669 -12.09 -25.04 -0.50
CA ALA A 669 -13.20 -24.08 -0.52
C ALA A 669 -14.21 -24.37 -1.64
N ALA A 670 -13.73 -24.75 -2.83
CA ALA A 670 -14.57 -25.16 -3.94
C ALA A 670 -15.35 -26.44 -3.61
N ALA A 671 -14.68 -27.45 -3.03
CA ALA A 671 -15.30 -28.71 -2.60
C ALA A 671 -16.36 -28.50 -1.51
N HIS A 672 -16.10 -27.64 -0.52
CA HIS A 672 -17.11 -27.27 0.48
C HIS A 672 -18.31 -26.56 -0.15
N THR A 673 -18.08 -25.65 -1.10
CA THR A 673 -19.16 -24.95 -1.80
C THR A 673 -20.05 -25.92 -2.60
N THR A 674 -19.45 -26.90 -3.28
CA THR A 674 -20.23 -27.92 -4.02
C THR A 674 -20.98 -28.87 -3.09
N LEU A 675 -20.38 -29.30 -1.98
CA LEU A 675 -21.06 -30.11 -0.95
C LEU A 675 -22.28 -29.40 -0.36
N SER A 676 -22.18 -28.11 -0.03
CA SER A 676 -23.33 -27.30 0.42
C SER A 676 -24.44 -27.26 -0.65
N SER A 677 -24.08 -27.07 -1.93
CA SER A 677 -25.07 -27.01 -3.03
C SER A 677 -25.72 -28.35 -3.41
N VAL A 678 -25.08 -29.49 -3.11
CA VAL A 678 -25.64 -30.83 -3.37
C VAL A 678 -26.58 -31.28 -2.25
N SER A 679 -26.46 -30.71 -1.05
CA SER A 679 -27.27 -31.06 0.13
C SER A 679 -28.77 -30.66 0.07
N THR A 680 -29.23 -30.13 -1.07
CA THR A 680 -30.65 -29.84 -1.35
C THR A 680 -31.45 -31.05 -1.86
N SER A 681 -30.83 -32.23 -2.04
CA SER A 681 -31.56 -33.51 -2.22
C SER A 681 -31.85 -34.18 -0.86
N ALA A 682 -32.95 -34.92 -0.77
CA ALA A 682 -33.67 -35.15 0.48
C ALA A 682 -33.01 -36.11 1.50
N ASP A 683 -31.95 -36.84 1.14
CA ASP A 683 -31.51 -38.05 1.83
C ASP A 683 -30.19 -37.91 2.62
N ALA A 684 -30.01 -36.79 3.32
CA ALA A 684 -28.89 -36.57 4.24
C ALA A 684 -29.36 -36.31 5.68
N LYS A 685 -30.01 -37.30 6.31
CA LYS A 685 -30.21 -37.32 7.77
C LYS A 685 -28.88 -37.71 8.45
N THR A 686 -28.50 -37.03 9.54
CA THR A 686 -27.29 -37.25 10.36
C THR A 686 -25.93 -36.73 9.85
N ALA A 687 -25.93 -35.65 9.06
CA ALA A 687 -24.81 -34.69 9.06
C ALA A 687 -25.25 -33.37 9.70
N ASP A 688 -24.38 -32.75 10.51
CA ASP A 688 -24.70 -31.50 11.22
C ASP A 688 -24.86 -30.34 10.23
N ARG A 689 -26.12 -29.97 9.95
CA ARG A 689 -26.48 -28.91 9.00
C ARG A 689 -25.87 -27.56 9.37
N SER A 690 -25.52 -27.31 10.64
CA SER A 690 -24.90 -26.06 11.07
C SER A 690 -23.47 -25.87 10.53
N ALA A 691 -22.76 -26.96 10.22
CA ALA A 691 -21.38 -26.92 9.71
C ALA A 691 -21.29 -26.80 8.18
N LEU A 692 -22.35 -27.18 7.45
CA LEU A 692 -22.43 -27.09 5.99
C LEU A 692 -22.90 -25.71 5.48
N ASP A 693 -23.66 -24.99 6.31
CA ASP A 693 -24.15 -23.63 6.03
C ASP A 693 -23.21 -22.54 6.60
N ALA A 694 -22.15 -22.96 7.32
CA ALA A 694 -21.13 -22.07 7.83
C ALA A 694 -20.22 -21.56 6.69
N GLY A 695 -20.04 -20.24 6.60
CA GLY A 695 -19.06 -19.61 5.69
C GLY A 695 -17.59 -19.85 6.04
N ALA A 696 -17.30 -20.90 6.80
CA ALA A 696 -15.98 -21.33 7.25
C ALA A 696 -15.94 -22.87 7.39
N PHE A 697 -14.80 -23.49 7.08
CA PHE A 697 -14.58 -24.93 7.11
C PHE A 697 -13.23 -25.29 7.76
N VAL A 698 -13.03 -26.54 8.19
CA VAL A 698 -11.75 -26.95 8.80
C VAL A 698 -10.82 -27.55 7.75
N PHE A 699 -9.61 -27.00 7.63
CA PHE A 699 -8.55 -27.53 6.75
C PHE A 699 -7.25 -27.71 7.54
N ARG A 700 -6.69 -28.93 7.51
CA ARG A 700 -5.46 -29.29 8.25
C ARG A 700 -5.48 -28.89 9.74
N GLY A 701 -6.66 -28.96 10.37
CA GLY A 701 -6.86 -28.62 11.79
C GLY A 701 -7.03 -27.12 12.09
N ASN A 702 -7.00 -26.25 11.08
CA ASN A 702 -7.28 -24.82 11.22
C ASN A 702 -8.66 -24.48 10.65
N MET A 703 -9.34 -23.50 11.23
CA MET A 703 -10.54 -22.89 10.65
C MET A 703 -10.13 -22.00 9.45
N ILE A 704 -10.73 -22.23 8.30
CA ILE A 704 -10.58 -21.46 7.07
C ILE A 704 -11.89 -20.74 6.81
N ASP A 705 -11.83 -19.42 6.64
CA ASP A 705 -12.95 -18.55 6.35
C ASP A 705 -12.80 -17.87 4.97
N ARG A 706 -13.81 -17.11 4.53
CA ARG A 706 -13.73 -16.40 3.24
C ARG A 706 -12.52 -15.46 3.13
N PRO A 707 -12.12 -14.68 4.16
CA PRO A 707 -10.83 -13.97 4.20
C PRO A 707 -9.61 -14.84 3.88
N THR A 708 -9.48 -16.02 4.49
CA THR A 708 -8.35 -16.93 4.25
C THR A 708 -8.37 -17.48 2.82
N VAL A 709 -9.54 -17.80 2.29
CA VAL A 709 -9.71 -18.17 0.86
C VAL A 709 -9.28 -17.02 -0.06
N ARG A 710 -9.56 -15.74 0.27
CA ARG A 710 -9.06 -14.58 -0.52
C ARG A 710 -7.54 -14.45 -0.51
N GLN A 711 -6.87 -14.81 0.58
CA GLN A 711 -5.40 -14.82 0.62
C GLN A 711 -4.83 -15.92 -0.29
N ALA A 712 -5.48 -17.07 -0.33
CA ALA A 712 -5.12 -18.17 -1.22
C ALA A 712 -5.38 -17.83 -2.70
N GLU A 713 -6.55 -17.28 -3.05
CA GLU A 713 -6.89 -16.77 -4.39
C GLU A 713 -5.80 -15.81 -4.92
N ARG A 714 -5.45 -14.76 -4.16
CA ARG A 714 -4.39 -13.79 -4.54
C ARG A 714 -3.01 -14.41 -4.70
N THR A 715 -2.67 -15.40 -3.87
CA THR A 715 -1.38 -16.11 -3.99
C THR A 715 -1.32 -16.90 -5.29
N LYS A 716 -2.44 -17.51 -5.69
CA LYS A 716 -2.56 -18.26 -6.96
C LYS A 716 -2.51 -17.32 -8.17
N GLU A 717 -3.26 -16.23 -8.16
CA GLU A 717 -3.21 -15.18 -9.22
C GLU A 717 -1.77 -14.68 -9.45
N SER A 718 -1.04 -14.40 -8.35
CA SER A 718 0.36 -13.97 -8.42
C SER A 718 1.30 -15.01 -9.05
N PHE A 719 1.04 -16.30 -8.81
CA PHE A 719 1.79 -17.40 -9.41
C PHE A 719 1.44 -17.61 -10.89
N GLU A 720 0.17 -17.47 -11.27
CA GLU A 720 -0.28 -17.58 -12.66
C GLU A 720 0.36 -16.50 -13.55
N LEU A 721 0.49 -15.26 -13.05
CA LEU A 721 1.22 -14.18 -13.73
C LEU A 721 2.72 -14.50 -13.94
N LEU A 722 3.37 -15.12 -12.95
CA LEU A 722 4.76 -15.59 -13.08
C LEU A 722 4.89 -16.69 -14.14
N MET A 723 3.97 -17.66 -14.13
CA MET A 723 3.98 -18.79 -15.08
C MET A 723 3.67 -18.36 -16.51
N LEU A 724 2.75 -17.41 -16.72
CA LEU A 724 2.49 -16.79 -18.03
C LEU A 724 3.77 -16.23 -18.65
N LEU A 725 4.60 -15.55 -17.85
CA LEU A 725 5.85 -14.95 -18.31
C LEU A 725 6.88 -16.03 -18.70
N VAL A 726 6.98 -17.13 -17.93
CA VAL A 726 7.81 -18.30 -18.29
C VAL A 726 7.34 -18.91 -19.61
N ILE A 727 6.03 -19.15 -19.77
CA ILE A 727 5.44 -19.79 -20.96
C ILE A 727 5.65 -18.93 -22.21
N ILE A 728 5.36 -17.62 -22.15
CA ILE A 728 5.49 -16.70 -23.28
C ILE A 728 6.96 -16.61 -23.75
N VAL A 729 7.93 -16.61 -22.82
CA VAL A 729 9.36 -16.54 -23.16
C VAL A 729 9.92 -17.88 -23.68
N MET A 730 9.41 -19.02 -23.20
CA MET A 730 9.92 -20.35 -23.58
C MET A 730 9.26 -20.95 -24.83
N MET A 731 7.98 -20.68 -25.10
CA MET A 731 7.23 -21.26 -26.22
C MET A 731 7.88 -21.11 -27.61
N PRO A 732 8.45 -19.95 -28.00
CA PRO A 732 9.06 -19.78 -29.32
C PRO A 732 10.23 -20.75 -29.59
N ARG A 733 10.92 -21.20 -28.53
CA ARG A 733 12.11 -22.07 -28.65
C ARG A 733 11.78 -23.53 -28.80
N TYR A 734 10.79 -24.03 -28.06
CA TYR A 734 10.42 -25.44 -28.12
C TYR A 734 9.69 -25.77 -29.42
N PHE A 735 8.84 -24.87 -29.93
CA PHE A 735 8.15 -25.07 -31.21
C PHE A 735 9.13 -25.20 -32.40
N PHE A 736 10.20 -24.39 -32.42
CA PHE A 736 11.24 -24.46 -33.45
C PHE A 736 12.13 -25.72 -33.34
N ARG A 737 12.43 -26.18 -32.11
CA ARG A 737 13.34 -27.31 -31.87
C ARG A 737 12.68 -28.67 -32.00
N ILE A 738 11.35 -28.76 -31.80
CA ILE A 738 10.58 -30.00 -31.99
C ILE A 738 10.33 -30.25 -33.49
N ASN A 739 9.92 -29.23 -34.26
CA ASN A 739 9.68 -29.36 -35.71
C ASN A 739 10.93 -29.72 -36.53
N THR A 740 12.13 -29.43 -36.02
CA THR A 740 13.40 -29.76 -36.69
C THR A 740 13.93 -31.16 -36.35
N LEU A 741 13.40 -31.83 -35.31
CA LEU A 741 13.87 -33.15 -34.87
C LEU A 741 12.84 -34.26 -35.08
N PHE A 742 11.54 -34.00 -34.90
CA PHE A 742 10.49 -35.02 -35.03
C PHE A 742 9.19 -34.45 -35.64
N PRO A 743 9.10 -34.27 -36.97
CA PRO A 743 7.93 -33.68 -37.63
C PRO A 743 6.63 -34.52 -37.47
N ALA A 744 6.74 -35.81 -37.10
CA ALA A 744 5.60 -36.72 -36.99
C ALA A 744 4.96 -36.83 -35.58
N TYR A 745 5.57 -36.26 -34.52
CA TYR A 745 5.17 -36.50 -33.12
C TYR A 745 4.70 -35.25 -32.34
N SER A 746 4.09 -34.28 -33.03
CA SER A 746 3.65 -33.01 -32.42
C SER A 746 2.50 -33.09 -31.39
N PHE A 747 1.88 -34.26 -31.16
CA PHE A 747 0.64 -34.35 -30.36
C PHE A 747 0.82 -34.72 -28.87
N THR A 748 1.95 -35.31 -28.45
CA THR A 748 2.02 -36.01 -27.14
C THR A 748 2.62 -35.18 -26.00
N VAL A 749 3.40 -34.13 -26.29
CA VAL A 749 4.26 -33.46 -25.28
C VAL A 749 3.48 -32.54 -24.32
N VAL A 750 2.27 -32.07 -24.69
CA VAL A 750 1.51 -31.09 -23.90
C VAL A 750 0.90 -31.67 -22.61
N MET A 751 0.67 -32.99 -22.54
CA MET A 751 0.01 -33.65 -21.39
C MET A 751 0.87 -33.72 -20.11
N LEU A 752 2.20 -33.54 -20.19
CA LEU A 752 3.09 -33.80 -19.04
C LEU A 752 3.14 -32.67 -17.98
N PHE A 753 2.54 -31.50 -18.23
CA PHE A 753 2.61 -30.34 -17.34
C PHE A 753 1.37 -30.08 -16.46
N GLN A 754 0.40 -31.00 -16.40
CA GLN A 754 -0.83 -30.84 -15.61
C GLN A 754 -0.90 -31.64 -14.29
N SER A 755 0.21 -32.22 -13.81
CA SER A 755 0.24 -32.96 -12.54
C SER A 755 1.35 -32.46 -11.61
N PRO A 756 1.10 -32.28 -10.30
CA PRO A 756 2.13 -31.86 -9.36
C PRO A 756 3.13 -33.01 -9.13
N LEU A 757 4.37 -32.83 -9.57
CA LEU A 757 5.44 -33.82 -9.44
C LEU A 757 5.79 -34.06 -7.97
N LYS A 758 5.21 -35.13 -7.40
CA LYS A 758 5.84 -35.87 -6.31
C LYS A 758 7.12 -36.49 -6.86
N CYS A 759 8.28 -36.13 -6.31
CA CYS A 759 9.47 -36.96 -6.46
C CYS A 759 9.23 -38.29 -5.74
N TYR A 760 9.13 -39.38 -6.50
CA TYR A 760 9.29 -40.74 -5.98
C TYR A 760 10.53 -41.34 -6.62
N HIS A 761 11.48 -41.79 -5.79
CA HIS A 761 12.49 -42.74 -6.24
C HIS A 761 11.79 -44.06 -6.56
N GLY A 762 11.82 -44.46 -7.83
CA GLY A 762 11.26 -45.70 -8.32
C GLY A 762 11.77 -45.97 -9.72
N SER A 763 12.52 -47.07 -9.89
CA SER A 763 13.17 -47.45 -11.13
C SER A 763 12.16 -47.71 -12.25
N LEU A 764 12.34 -47.08 -13.41
CA LEU A 764 11.60 -47.39 -14.63
C LEU A 764 12.59 -47.70 -15.76
N SER A 765 12.88 -49.00 -15.89
CA SER A 765 13.43 -49.63 -17.08
C SER A 765 12.34 -49.78 -18.16
N LEU A 766 12.75 -50.18 -19.38
CA LEU A 766 11.94 -50.33 -20.62
C LEU A 766 11.72 -48.99 -21.38
N PHE A 767 11.98 -48.85 -22.69
CA PHE A 767 12.53 -49.74 -23.72
C PHE A 767 13.52 -48.95 -24.59
N PHE A 768 14.72 -49.48 -24.85
CA PHE A 768 15.57 -49.09 -25.99
C PHE A 768 15.79 -50.31 -26.86
N GLY A 769 15.33 -50.24 -28.12
CA GLY A 769 15.73 -51.19 -29.15
C GLY A 769 17.13 -50.83 -29.69
N PRO A 770 17.99 -51.82 -30.01
CA PRO A 770 19.33 -51.54 -30.47
C PRO A 770 19.30 -51.17 -31.96
N ASN A 771 19.40 -49.88 -32.28
CA ASN A 771 20.11 -49.33 -33.46
C ASN A 771 19.90 -47.82 -33.56
N ASN A 772 20.81 -47.06 -32.94
CA ASN A 772 21.44 -45.86 -33.51
C ASN A 772 22.40 -45.27 -32.47
N GLN A 773 23.68 -45.65 -32.57
CA GLN A 773 24.76 -44.88 -31.96
C GLN A 773 25.14 -43.71 -32.88
N LYS A 774 24.74 -42.50 -32.52
CA LYS A 774 25.50 -41.25 -32.70
C LYS A 774 24.80 -40.08 -32.00
#